data_AF-A0A897MUA1-F1
#
_entry.id   AF-A0A897MUA1-F1
#
_cell.length_a   1.000
_cell.length_b   1.000
_cell.length_c   1.000
_cell.angle_alpha   90.00
_cell.angle_beta   90.00
_cell.angle_gamma   90.00
#
_symmetry.space_group_name_H-M   'P 1'
#
loop_
_entity.id
_entity.type
_entity.pdbx_description
1 polymer ?
#
loop_
_entity_poly.entity_id
_entity_poly.type
_entity_poly.pdbx_seq_one_letter_code
_entity_poly.pdbx_strand_id
1 'polypeptide(L)'
;MSENTTTCTVHDTRTKRLCEWTAEQLAAPDDPFDAAKAIVERLGAHLDGDIAEFGFWTPELLDDDIEPENVYLELFTPVEEVDPGAEEATSRFRHERVPTQREGEYTWAAVEGVQAGTRDSLGSLYRLTYETDGGWETIQDPLAYSVPFGAYAPAELYDIDALDTERADREYFESLGNEDEPIATSEHDGLPRVDPATNLLELHPGTASAKGSLAGLTRRYEEIARKQREGEELTPMEQNFAGYDGVQVMPIAPITEGEYQPDHFEIEGDLSDEVNEIEITTRSPNMVNWGYDIVISGFSAVNPGVLETGRPDELVDFIATLHGMPEPMRVVFDIALGHADDGAIPLLNDYFFEGPGMYGQELDYRHPTVRAILLELQRRKMNWGADGIRVDGAQDFTYWDPETEEEYHDDEYLAAMDEVTQVVAGTEYRPWMIYEDGRPWPEEDWELASTYRELIEEHPHSFQWGPVTFAHNTPAILTFWASKWWRVEELADMGDHWISGVANHDTMRRGAQVEVGEEWDATQENPYLSDTLRGTIERAYDNPASNMLMYCFLPGVPMDFTHANARAPWYFVRDTDDTWNVKVVANGAYFVDWYVTEEAFTDSEQFTRLKELGFETLDGLRDFGHTLAAMGEAVDYDLDELAPLLDATNPPLGDGPLGPGDLESYALAWMRDVAEFANLSHYEEDQDADRTAFDLRVREFRHERPWLRETLADGEVFDYRHPTDQSVVYYGCRSAPDGSEELLFVANMEGRPATVTPTELAEVSERGWEVALATPTVDVDDASEQLTLDDSEAVVFSRTI
;
A
#
# COMPACT_ATOMS: atom_id res chain seq x y z
N MET A 1 -44.41 -4.95 -1.17
CA MET A 1 -43.34 -4.56 -2.08
C MET A 1 -43.98 -3.64 -3.11
N SER A 2 -43.96 -2.33 -2.87
CA SER A 2 -44.36 -1.37 -3.90
C SER A 2 -43.17 -1.20 -4.83
N GLU A 3 -43.38 -1.47 -6.12
CA GLU A 3 -42.42 -1.17 -7.17
C GLU A 3 -42.03 0.31 -7.06
N ASN A 4 -40.76 0.58 -6.72
CA ASN A 4 -40.22 1.93 -6.63
C ASN A 4 -39.99 2.45 -8.06
N THR A 5 -41.10 2.84 -8.69
CA THR A 5 -41.21 3.27 -10.10
C THR A 5 -41.08 4.79 -10.22
N THR A 6 -40.14 5.39 -9.49
CA THR A 6 -39.86 6.82 -9.58
C THR A 6 -38.81 7.04 -10.65
N THR A 7 -39.19 7.65 -11.77
CA THR A 7 -38.27 8.11 -12.82
C THR A 7 -37.37 9.24 -12.30
N CYS A 8 -36.11 9.26 -12.73
CA CYS A 8 -35.18 10.32 -12.39
C CYS A 8 -35.55 11.62 -13.10
N THR A 9 -35.62 12.73 -12.36
CA THR A 9 -35.93 14.05 -12.93
C THR A 9 -35.02 15.13 -12.40
N VAL A 10 -34.52 15.99 -13.29
CA VAL A 10 -33.70 17.14 -12.91
C VAL A 10 -34.47 18.10 -12.01
N HIS A 11 -33.83 18.53 -10.93
CA HIS A 11 -34.31 19.56 -10.02
C HIS A 11 -33.73 20.92 -10.43
N ASP A 12 -34.32 21.55 -11.46
CA ASP A 12 -33.82 22.78 -12.11
C ASP A 12 -33.37 23.89 -11.15
N THR A 13 -34.14 24.12 -10.07
CA THR A 13 -33.84 25.19 -9.12
C THR A 13 -32.58 24.91 -8.30
N ARG A 14 -32.27 23.64 -8.05
CA ARG A 14 -31.11 23.22 -7.26
C ARG A 14 -29.87 23.16 -8.16
N THR A 15 -30.01 22.61 -9.36
CA THR A 15 -28.97 22.69 -10.41
C THR A 15 -28.54 24.13 -10.68
N LYS A 16 -29.49 25.05 -10.87
CA LYS A 16 -29.18 26.47 -11.10
C LYS A 16 -28.46 27.13 -9.92
N ARG A 17 -28.73 26.70 -8.69
CA ARG A 17 -28.04 27.20 -7.50
C ARG A 17 -26.60 26.73 -7.43
N LEU A 18 -26.32 25.50 -7.88
CA LEU A 18 -24.94 25.00 -8.00
C LEU A 18 -24.16 25.87 -8.97
N CYS A 19 -24.69 26.12 -10.18
CA CYS A 19 -24.07 27.04 -11.15
C CYS A 19 -23.88 28.46 -10.58
N GLU A 20 -24.91 29.06 -9.96
CA GLU A 20 -24.81 30.39 -9.35
C GLU A 20 -23.73 30.43 -8.24
N TRP A 21 -23.65 29.38 -7.43
CA TRP A 21 -22.63 29.26 -6.39
C TRP A 21 -21.22 29.10 -6.96
N THR A 22 -21.04 28.28 -8.00
CA THR A 22 -19.75 28.13 -8.71
C THR A 22 -19.30 29.46 -9.28
N ALA A 23 -20.21 30.21 -9.93
CA ALA A 23 -19.90 31.56 -10.43
C ALA A 23 -19.49 32.53 -9.32
N GLU A 24 -20.10 32.42 -8.13
CA GLU A 24 -19.71 33.20 -6.95
C GLU A 24 -18.31 32.81 -6.45
N GLN A 25 -17.99 31.51 -6.39
CA GLN A 25 -16.65 31.06 -5.99
C GLN A 25 -15.58 31.51 -6.98
N LEU A 26 -15.80 31.37 -8.29
CA LEU A 26 -14.86 31.82 -9.32
C LEU A 26 -14.65 33.34 -9.34
N ALA A 27 -15.59 34.12 -8.79
CA ALA A 27 -15.50 35.58 -8.72
C ALA A 27 -14.90 36.11 -7.40
N ALA A 28 -14.75 35.26 -6.37
CA ALA A 28 -14.47 35.68 -4.99
C ALA A 28 -12.96 35.79 -4.61
N PRO A 29 -12.06 34.86 -4.97
CA PRO A 29 -10.67 34.91 -4.53
C PRO A 29 -9.75 35.65 -5.51
N ASP A 30 -8.68 36.21 -4.96
CA ASP A 30 -7.56 36.76 -5.74
C ASP A 30 -6.65 35.63 -6.31
N ASP A 31 -6.84 34.40 -5.84
CA ASP A 31 -6.09 33.18 -6.21
C ASP A 31 -7.04 32.09 -6.78
N PRO A 32 -6.83 31.64 -8.04
CA PRO A 32 -7.59 30.54 -8.64
C PRO A 32 -7.59 29.23 -7.83
N PHE A 33 -6.51 28.93 -7.09
CA PHE A 33 -6.41 27.70 -6.30
C PHE A 33 -7.41 27.69 -5.12
N ASP A 34 -7.63 28.84 -4.48
CA ASP A 34 -8.63 28.96 -3.42
C ASP A 34 -10.07 28.76 -3.93
N ALA A 35 -10.38 29.25 -5.15
CA ALA A 35 -11.67 28.97 -5.78
C ALA A 35 -11.82 27.48 -6.09
N ALA A 36 -10.77 26.87 -6.65
CA ALA A 36 -10.78 25.46 -6.99
C ALA A 36 -11.01 24.58 -5.75
N LYS A 37 -10.27 24.79 -4.65
CA LYS A 37 -10.47 24.08 -3.37
C LYS A 37 -11.93 24.14 -2.89
N ALA A 38 -12.56 25.31 -2.96
CA ALA A 38 -13.96 25.45 -2.55
C ALA A 38 -14.93 24.67 -3.46
N ILE A 39 -14.64 24.60 -4.76
CA ILE A 39 -15.51 23.95 -5.76
C ILE A 39 -15.38 22.42 -5.71
N VAL A 40 -14.16 21.90 -5.61
CA VAL A 40 -13.88 20.44 -5.72
C VAL A 40 -14.55 19.62 -4.62
N GLU A 41 -14.75 20.19 -3.43
CA GLU A 41 -15.49 19.55 -2.33
C GLU A 41 -16.93 19.14 -2.72
N ARG A 42 -17.51 19.79 -3.74
CA ARG A 42 -18.86 19.48 -4.25
C ARG A 42 -18.87 18.66 -5.54
N LEU A 43 -17.71 18.37 -6.14
CA LEU A 43 -17.63 17.51 -7.31
C LEU A 43 -17.88 16.04 -6.94
N GLY A 44 -18.16 15.22 -7.95
CA GLY A 44 -18.69 13.87 -7.80
C GLY A 44 -20.16 13.86 -7.39
N ALA A 45 -20.62 12.75 -6.82
CA ALA A 45 -22.01 12.56 -6.41
C ALA A 45 -22.22 12.68 -4.88
N HIS A 46 -23.21 13.48 -4.48
CA HIS A 46 -23.57 13.75 -3.09
C HIS A 46 -25.07 13.62 -2.87
N LEU A 47 -25.50 13.06 -1.74
CA LEU A 47 -26.92 12.93 -1.39
C LEU A 47 -27.35 14.01 -0.38
N ASP A 48 -28.32 14.86 -0.73
CA ASP A 48 -28.96 15.84 0.17
C ASP A 48 -30.45 15.49 0.33
N GLY A 49 -30.74 14.62 1.29
CA GLY A 49 -32.08 14.08 1.52
C GLY A 49 -32.55 13.18 0.37
N ASP A 50 -33.56 13.61 -0.38
CA ASP A 50 -34.10 12.85 -1.53
C ASP A 50 -33.53 13.33 -2.89
N ILE A 51 -32.58 14.26 -2.88
CA ILE A 51 -31.97 14.85 -4.07
C ILE A 51 -30.50 14.47 -4.12
N ALA A 52 -30.06 13.88 -5.24
CA ALA A 52 -28.64 13.67 -5.52
C ALA A 52 -28.08 14.84 -6.34
N GLU A 53 -26.96 15.41 -5.90
CA GLU A 53 -26.20 16.45 -6.62
C GLU A 53 -24.97 15.82 -7.27
N PHE A 54 -24.77 16.10 -8.55
CA PHE A 54 -23.65 15.63 -9.36
C PHE A 54 -22.87 16.83 -9.90
N GLY A 55 -21.56 16.82 -9.74
CA GLY A 55 -20.65 17.85 -10.23
C GLY A 55 -19.43 17.26 -10.92
N PHE A 56 -19.06 17.81 -12.08
CA PHE A 56 -17.88 17.39 -12.82
C PHE A 56 -17.06 18.60 -13.23
N TRP A 57 -15.74 18.49 -13.20
CA TRP A 57 -14.84 19.42 -13.86
C TRP A 57 -14.54 18.88 -15.26
N THR A 58 -15.03 19.59 -16.27
CA THR A 58 -15.07 19.15 -17.68
C THR A 58 -14.54 20.25 -18.61
N PRO A 59 -13.28 20.70 -18.45
CA PRO A 59 -12.68 21.70 -19.34
C PRO A 59 -12.65 21.22 -20.81
N GLU A 60 -12.48 19.92 -21.05
CA GLU A 60 -12.44 19.29 -22.37
C GLU A 60 -13.71 19.57 -23.20
N LEU A 61 -14.87 19.69 -22.55
CA LEU A 61 -16.12 20.04 -23.24
C LEU A 61 -16.12 21.47 -23.77
N LEU A 62 -15.31 22.38 -23.22
CA LEU A 62 -15.11 23.72 -23.77
C LEU A 62 -14.07 23.71 -24.89
N ASP A 63 -12.99 22.96 -24.73
CA ASP A 63 -11.93 22.85 -25.73
C ASP A 63 -12.45 22.25 -27.04
N ASP A 64 -13.39 21.30 -26.95
CA ASP A 64 -14.07 20.68 -28.08
C ASP A 64 -15.33 21.43 -28.57
N ASP A 65 -15.61 22.63 -28.05
CA ASP A 65 -16.77 23.46 -28.40
C ASP A 65 -18.13 22.71 -28.24
N ILE A 66 -18.24 21.79 -27.27
CA ILE A 66 -19.49 21.05 -27.00
C ILE A 66 -20.50 21.97 -26.32
N GLU A 67 -21.69 22.09 -26.92
CA GLU A 67 -22.78 22.91 -26.38
C GLU A 67 -23.41 22.26 -25.13
N PRO A 68 -23.76 23.01 -24.06
CA PRO A 68 -24.30 22.44 -22.82
C PRO A 68 -25.58 21.61 -23.01
N GLU A 69 -26.38 21.91 -24.04
CA GLU A 69 -27.61 21.18 -24.37
C GLU A 69 -27.37 19.76 -24.92
N ASN A 70 -26.12 19.43 -25.26
CA ASN A 70 -25.71 18.12 -25.74
C ASN A 70 -25.06 17.26 -24.65
N VAL A 71 -25.04 17.74 -23.40
CA VAL A 71 -24.41 17.06 -22.26
C VAL A 71 -25.49 16.56 -21.31
N TYR A 72 -25.41 15.29 -20.94
CA TYR A 72 -26.39 14.62 -20.09
C TYR A 72 -25.68 13.85 -18.98
N LEU A 73 -26.32 13.78 -17.82
CA LEU A 73 -25.99 12.77 -16.81
C LEU A 73 -26.72 11.50 -17.21
N GLU A 74 -25.97 10.42 -17.43
CA GLU A 74 -26.48 9.09 -17.73
C GLU A 74 -26.57 8.27 -16.45
N LEU A 75 -27.74 7.67 -16.20
CA LEU A 75 -28.06 6.93 -14.99
C LEU A 75 -28.51 5.50 -15.31
N PHE A 76 -27.98 4.53 -14.57
CA PHE A 76 -28.34 3.13 -14.64
C PHE A 76 -28.83 2.68 -13.26
N THR A 77 -30.15 2.61 -13.09
CA THR A 77 -30.75 2.21 -11.80
C THR A 77 -31.13 0.73 -11.83
N PRO A 78 -30.61 -0.13 -10.95
CA PRO A 78 -30.98 -1.54 -10.93
C PRO A 78 -32.49 -1.69 -10.65
N VAL A 79 -33.20 -2.50 -11.45
CA VAL A 79 -34.63 -2.79 -11.23
C VAL A 79 -34.86 -4.12 -10.51
N GLU A 80 -33.78 -4.84 -10.25
CA GLU A 80 -33.71 -6.09 -9.51
C GLU A 80 -32.45 -6.12 -8.63
N GLU A 81 -32.30 -7.14 -7.80
CA GLU A 81 -31.14 -7.32 -6.93
C GLU A 81 -29.91 -7.67 -7.79
N VAL A 82 -28.84 -6.89 -7.64
CA VAL A 82 -27.55 -7.07 -8.31
C VAL A 82 -26.51 -7.30 -7.24
N ASP A 83 -25.75 -8.39 -7.36
CA ASP A 83 -24.62 -8.73 -6.50
C ASP A 83 -23.33 -8.24 -7.14
N PRO A 84 -22.68 -7.16 -6.63
CA PRO A 84 -21.46 -6.64 -7.21
C PRO A 84 -20.25 -7.58 -7.06
N GLY A 85 -20.30 -8.51 -6.09
CA GLY A 85 -19.25 -9.50 -5.85
C GLY A 85 -19.35 -10.74 -6.75
N ALA A 86 -20.34 -10.81 -7.65
CA ALA A 86 -20.46 -11.91 -8.59
C ALA A 86 -19.38 -11.83 -9.68
N GLU A 87 -18.73 -12.98 -9.96
CA GLU A 87 -17.73 -13.09 -11.03
C GLU A 87 -18.26 -12.60 -12.39
N GLU A 88 -19.50 -12.98 -12.72
CA GLU A 88 -20.24 -12.46 -13.88
C GLU A 88 -21.75 -12.60 -13.65
N ALA A 89 -22.52 -11.56 -13.95
CA ALA A 89 -23.97 -11.59 -13.91
C ALA A 89 -24.60 -10.63 -14.94
N THR A 90 -25.67 -11.04 -15.60
CA THR A 90 -26.49 -10.16 -16.44
C THR A 90 -27.77 -9.79 -15.69
N SER A 91 -27.99 -8.49 -15.49
CA SER A 91 -29.13 -7.95 -14.75
C SER A 91 -29.80 -6.80 -15.50
N ARG A 92 -31.04 -6.49 -15.14
CA ARG A 92 -31.80 -5.40 -15.75
C ARG A 92 -31.63 -4.10 -14.99
N PHE A 93 -31.43 -3.03 -15.75
CA PHE A 93 -31.33 -1.66 -15.27
C PHE A 93 -32.30 -0.77 -16.02
N ARG A 94 -32.82 0.24 -15.33
CA ARG A 94 -33.48 1.36 -15.96
C ARG A 94 -32.42 2.38 -16.37
N HIS A 95 -32.34 2.66 -17.66
CA HIS A 95 -31.46 3.67 -18.23
C HIS A 95 -32.21 4.99 -18.42
N GLU A 96 -31.60 6.08 -17.95
CA GLU A 96 -32.15 7.43 -18.02
C GLU A 96 -31.05 8.44 -18.35
N ARG A 97 -31.35 9.44 -19.19
CA ARG A 97 -30.50 10.61 -19.40
C ARG A 97 -31.21 11.85 -18.90
N VAL A 98 -30.57 12.59 -18.00
CA VAL A 98 -31.10 13.84 -17.45
C VAL A 98 -30.24 15.02 -17.90
N PRO A 99 -30.86 16.16 -18.26
CA PRO A 99 -30.10 17.31 -18.75
C PRO A 99 -29.25 17.92 -17.64
N THR A 100 -28.07 18.40 -18.00
CA THR A 100 -27.16 19.11 -17.09
C THR A 100 -27.23 20.63 -17.31
N GLN A 101 -26.54 21.39 -16.47
CA GLN A 101 -26.23 22.81 -16.70
C GLN A 101 -24.73 23.03 -16.49
N ARG A 102 -24.15 23.94 -17.26
CA ARG A 102 -22.71 24.25 -17.22
C ARG A 102 -22.47 25.68 -16.75
N GLU A 103 -21.49 25.87 -15.86
CA GLU A 103 -20.94 27.17 -15.46
C GLU A 103 -19.41 27.11 -15.60
N GLY A 104 -18.86 27.85 -16.57
CA GLY A 104 -17.45 27.75 -16.92
C GLY A 104 -17.07 26.32 -17.31
N GLU A 105 -16.02 25.80 -16.67
CA GLU A 105 -15.51 24.43 -16.84
C GLU A 105 -16.26 23.39 -16.01
N TYR A 106 -17.31 23.77 -15.27
CA TYR A 106 -18.00 22.86 -14.35
C TYR A 106 -19.41 22.50 -14.83
N THR A 107 -19.72 21.22 -14.83
CA THR A 107 -21.01 20.65 -15.26
C THR A 107 -21.77 20.10 -14.05
N TRP A 108 -23.04 20.48 -13.91
CA TRP A 108 -23.87 20.19 -12.73
C TRP A 108 -25.23 19.59 -13.07
N ALA A 109 -25.69 18.68 -12.22
CA ALA A 109 -27.07 18.20 -12.21
C ALA A 109 -27.51 17.87 -10.77
N ALA A 110 -28.65 18.42 -10.32
CA ALA A 110 -29.36 17.94 -9.15
C ALA A 110 -30.56 17.11 -9.60
N VAL A 111 -30.76 15.92 -9.05
CA VAL A 111 -31.72 14.92 -9.57
C VAL A 111 -32.55 14.33 -8.44
N GLU A 112 -33.87 14.30 -8.61
CA GLU A 112 -34.80 13.55 -7.76
C GLU A 112 -34.98 12.12 -8.29
N GLY A 113 -35.15 11.15 -7.39
CA GLY A 113 -35.51 9.77 -7.76
C GLY A 113 -34.34 8.84 -8.06
N VAL A 114 -33.09 9.30 -7.86
CA VAL A 114 -31.89 8.47 -7.92
C VAL A 114 -31.81 7.58 -6.67
N GLN A 115 -31.37 6.33 -6.83
CA GLN A 115 -31.20 5.39 -5.73
C GLN A 115 -29.75 5.46 -5.23
N ALA A 116 -29.54 5.75 -3.94
CA ALA A 116 -28.23 5.60 -3.33
C ALA A 116 -27.98 4.14 -2.95
N GLY A 117 -26.74 3.68 -3.16
CA GLY A 117 -26.25 2.39 -2.75
C GLY A 117 -25.99 2.34 -1.25
N THR A 118 -26.07 1.13 -0.71
CA THR A 118 -25.83 0.82 0.71
C THR A 118 -25.06 -0.49 0.81
N ARG A 119 -24.74 -0.92 2.04
CA ARG A 119 -24.20 -2.26 2.31
C ARG A 119 -24.94 -3.39 1.60
N ASP A 120 -26.26 -3.33 1.56
CA ASP A 120 -27.10 -4.45 1.12
C ASP A 120 -27.61 -4.31 -0.34
N SER A 121 -27.40 -3.15 -0.98
CA SER A 121 -27.96 -2.90 -2.29
C SER A 121 -27.12 -1.97 -3.14
N LEU A 122 -26.97 -2.32 -4.42
CA LEU A 122 -26.38 -1.47 -5.44
C LEU A 122 -27.23 -0.22 -5.69
N GLY A 123 -26.56 0.93 -5.74
CA GLY A 123 -27.12 2.23 -6.10
C GLY A 123 -27.33 2.40 -7.60
N SER A 124 -27.84 3.56 -7.98
CA SER A 124 -27.80 4.01 -9.36
C SER A 124 -26.34 4.26 -9.76
N LEU A 125 -25.92 3.65 -10.86
CA LEU A 125 -24.63 3.95 -11.48
C LEU A 125 -24.76 5.18 -12.37
N TYR A 126 -23.71 5.97 -12.49
CA TYR A 126 -23.74 7.26 -13.18
C TYR A 126 -22.43 7.59 -13.88
N ARG A 127 -22.55 8.41 -14.93
CA ARG A 127 -21.45 9.07 -15.65
C ARG A 127 -22.00 10.24 -16.44
N LEU A 128 -21.13 11.10 -16.97
CA LEU A 128 -21.55 12.04 -18.01
C LEU A 128 -21.49 11.38 -19.38
N THR A 129 -22.40 11.79 -20.25
CA THR A 129 -22.37 11.45 -21.68
C THR A 129 -22.70 12.67 -22.51
N TYR A 130 -22.08 12.78 -23.68
CA TYR A 130 -22.30 13.89 -24.61
C TYR A 130 -22.27 13.43 -26.05
N GLU A 131 -22.96 14.16 -26.91
CA GLU A 131 -23.05 13.86 -28.34
C GLU A 131 -21.98 14.64 -29.14
N THR A 132 -21.22 13.90 -29.95
CA THR A 132 -20.27 14.44 -30.93
C THR A 132 -20.70 14.07 -32.36
N ASP A 133 -20.02 14.64 -33.36
CA ASP A 133 -20.20 14.23 -34.77
C ASP A 133 -19.87 12.73 -35.00
N GLY A 134 -19.08 12.12 -34.10
CA GLY A 134 -18.63 10.73 -34.16
C GLY A 134 -19.54 9.72 -33.44
N GLY A 135 -20.39 10.18 -32.53
CA GLY A 135 -21.25 9.34 -31.70
C GLY A 135 -21.41 9.88 -30.28
N TRP A 136 -21.81 9.00 -29.36
CA TRP A 136 -21.86 9.32 -27.94
C TRP A 136 -20.51 9.03 -27.30
N GLU A 137 -20.02 9.98 -26.52
CA GLU A 137 -18.81 9.87 -25.70
C GLU A 137 -19.19 9.94 -24.22
N THR A 138 -18.26 9.59 -23.32
CA THR A 138 -18.50 9.52 -21.87
C THR A 138 -17.36 10.13 -21.06
N ILE A 139 -17.69 10.70 -19.91
CA ILE A 139 -16.73 11.19 -18.92
C ILE A 139 -17.07 10.53 -17.57
N GLN A 140 -16.07 9.88 -16.95
CA GLN A 140 -16.21 9.25 -15.64
C GLN A 140 -16.13 10.29 -14.52
N ASP A 141 -16.44 9.90 -13.28
CA ASP A 141 -16.22 10.75 -12.11
C ASP A 141 -14.89 10.40 -11.42
N PRO A 142 -13.86 11.26 -11.52
CA PRO A 142 -12.60 11.01 -10.83
C PRO A 142 -12.72 11.01 -9.31
N LEU A 143 -13.74 11.66 -8.74
CA LEU A 143 -13.93 11.83 -7.29
C LEU A 143 -14.97 10.87 -6.70
N ALA A 144 -15.26 9.77 -7.39
CA ALA A 144 -16.27 8.80 -6.98
C ALA A 144 -15.95 8.18 -5.60
N TYR A 145 -17.00 7.92 -4.81
CA TYR A 145 -16.90 7.18 -3.55
C TYR A 145 -17.02 5.66 -3.72
N SER A 146 -17.62 5.19 -4.81
CA SER A 146 -17.82 3.77 -5.07
C SER A 146 -17.70 3.48 -6.57
N VAL A 147 -16.87 2.50 -6.92
CA VAL A 147 -16.63 2.00 -8.28
C VAL A 147 -16.71 0.46 -8.26
N PRO A 148 -17.90 -0.11 -8.00
CA PRO A 148 -18.04 -1.55 -7.69
C PRO A 148 -17.58 -2.47 -8.83
N PHE A 149 -17.51 -1.95 -10.06
CA PHE A 149 -17.11 -2.67 -11.26
C PHE A 149 -15.82 -2.10 -11.88
N GLY A 150 -14.97 -1.44 -11.09
CA GLY A 150 -13.69 -0.90 -11.57
C GLY A 150 -13.78 0.55 -12.06
N ALA A 151 -12.62 1.18 -12.27
CA ALA A 151 -12.51 2.61 -12.56
C ALA A 151 -13.01 3.00 -13.95
N TYR A 152 -13.14 2.03 -14.86
CA TYR A 152 -13.61 2.22 -16.23
C TYR A 152 -15.13 2.07 -16.35
N ALA A 153 -15.78 1.47 -15.35
CA ALA A 153 -17.22 1.37 -15.25
C ALA A 153 -17.84 2.67 -14.69
N PRO A 154 -19.15 2.93 -14.95
CA PRO A 154 -19.83 4.07 -14.34
C PRO A 154 -19.80 3.99 -12.80
N ALA A 155 -19.50 5.12 -12.15
CA ALA A 155 -19.45 5.24 -10.70
C ALA A 155 -20.81 5.00 -10.04
N GLU A 156 -20.83 4.63 -8.77
CA GLU A 156 -22.07 4.43 -7.99
C GLU A 156 -22.34 5.62 -7.07
N LEU A 157 -23.59 6.10 -7.04
CA LEU A 157 -24.05 6.98 -5.96
C LEU A 157 -24.16 6.15 -4.67
N TYR A 158 -23.32 6.43 -3.68
CA TYR A 158 -23.29 5.71 -2.39
C TYR A 158 -23.76 6.58 -1.23
N ASP A 159 -24.49 6.02 -0.28
CA ASP A 159 -24.91 6.72 0.95
C ASP A 159 -23.77 6.74 1.99
N ILE A 160 -22.78 7.59 1.75
CA ILE A 160 -21.60 7.75 2.63
C ILE A 160 -21.97 8.32 3.99
N ASP A 161 -22.98 9.21 4.05
CA ASP A 161 -23.45 9.79 5.30
C ASP A 161 -24.08 8.73 6.21
N ALA A 162 -24.87 7.80 5.65
CA ALA A 162 -25.41 6.68 6.40
C ALA A 162 -24.29 5.76 6.91
N LEU A 163 -23.33 5.41 6.04
CA LEU A 163 -22.18 4.59 6.41
C LEU A 163 -21.35 5.21 7.54
N ASP A 164 -21.00 6.49 7.47
CA ASP A 164 -20.28 7.19 8.54
C ASP A 164 -21.11 7.31 9.83
N THR A 165 -22.43 7.43 9.72
CA THR A 165 -23.32 7.47 10.89
C THR A 165 -23.42 6.10 11.57
N GLU A 166 -23.39 5.01 10.81
CA GLU A 166 -23.62 3.64 11.29
C GLU A 166 -22.33 2.88 11.66
N ARG A 167 -21.15 3.43 11.36
CA ARG A 167 -19.85 2.80 11.66
C ARG A 167 -19.71 2.41 13.14
N ALA A 168 -19.17 1.22 13.38
CA ALA A 168 -19.12 0.62 14.72
C ALA A 168 -18.09 1.28 15.67
N ASP A 169 -17.10 1.96 15.12
CA ASP A 169 -16.01 2.68 15.78
C ASP A 169 -16.28 4.18 15.92
N ARG A 170 -17.53 4.61 15.80
CA ARG A 170 -17.91 6.02 15.99
C ARG A 170 -17.40 6.62 17.30
N GLU A 171 -17.53 5.88 18.40
CA GLU A 171 -17.07 6.32 19.74
C GLU A 171 -15.54 6.47 19.81
N TYR A 172 -14.78 5.73 19.00
CA TYR A 172 -13.32 5.86 18.91
C TYR A 172 -12.96 7.26 18.39
N PHE A 173 -13.50 7.68 17.26
CA PHE A 173 -13.23 9.01 16.70
C PHE A 173 -13.74 10.14 17.59
N GLU A 174 -14.98 10.05 18.10
CA GLU A 174 -15.56 11.06 19.00
C GLU A 174 -14.73 11.29 20.27
N SER A 175 -13.88 10.33 20.66
CA SER A 175 -13.02 10.42 21.82
C SER A 175 -11.66 11.09 21.57
N LEU A 176 -11.20 11.23 20.32
CA LEU A 176 -9.88 11.81 20.00
C LEU A 176 -9.72 13.23 20.58
N GLY A 177 -8.57 13.50 21.20
CA GLY A 177 -8.27 14.77 21.86
C GLY A 177 -8.87 14.93 23.26
N ASN A 178 -9.54 13.90 23.79
CA ASN A 178 -10.10 13.89 25.14
C ASN A 178 -9.28 13.00 26.09
N GLU A 179 -9.52 13.12 27.40
CA GLU A 179 -8.79 12.34 28.43
C GLU A 179 -9.00 10.80 28.34
N ASP A 180 -10.09 10.37 27.70
CA ASP A 180 -10.48 8.96 27.57
C ASP A 180 -10.17 8.39 26.16
N GLU A 181 -9.30 9.05 25.37
CA GLU A 181 -8.94 8.59 24.03
C GLU A 181 -8.24 7.21 24.05
N PRO A 182 -8.58 6.29 23.13
CA PRO A 182 -8.05 4.93 23.07
C PRO A 182 -6.61 4.88 22.55
N ILE A 183 -6.24 5.87 21.74
CA ILE A 183 -4.90 6.09 21.23
C ILE A 183 -4.50 7.54 21.54
N ALA A 184 -3.21 7.77 21.74
CA ALA A 184 -2.71 9.09 22.07
C ALA A 184 -2.84 10.07 20.90
N THR A 185 -3.24 11.30 21.21
CA THR A 185 -3.20 12.43 20.28
C THR A 185 -2.46 13.62 20.88
N SER A 186 -1.79 14.36 20.00
CA SER A 186 -1.17 15.65 20.32
C SER A 186 -2.01 16.79 19.74
N GLU A 187 -2.05 17.94 20.41
CA GLU A 187 -2.70 19.12 19.85
C GLU A 187 -1.87 19.74 18.73
N HIS A 188 -2.50 20.00 17.59
CA HIS A 188 -1.91 20.67 16.44
C HIS A 188 -2.93 21.63 15.80
N ASP A 189 -2.68 22.93 15.87
CA ASP A 189 -3.55 24.00 15.35
C ASP A 189 -5.01 23.96 15.83
N GLY A 190 -5.22 23.54 17.07
CA GLY A 190 -6.54 23.42 17.70
C GLY A 190 -7.28 22.12 17.39
N LEU A 191 -6.63 21.19 16.70
CA LEU A 191 -7.17 19.86 16.39
C LEU A 191 -6.33 18.76 17.07
N PRO A 192 -6.93 17.61 17.42
CA PRO A 192 -6.16 16.43 17.76
C PRO A 192 -5.44 15.90 16.51
N ARG A 193 -4.14 15.64 16.62
CA ARG A 193 -3.35 14.89 15.64
C ARG A 193 -3.01 13.53 16.25
N VAL A 194 -3.26 12.47 15.50
CA VAL A 194 -2.91 11.11 15.95
C VAL A 194 -1.41 11.00 16.17
N ASP A 195 -1.00 10.54 17.35
CA ASP A 195 0.42 10.29 17.64
C ASP A 195 0.90 9.03 16.91
N PRO A 196 2.21 8.93 16.59
CA PRO A 196 2.79 7.76 15.94
C PRO A 196 2.57 6.48 16.73
N ALA A 197 2.46 5.36 16.00
CA ALA A 197 2.45 4.03 16.58
C ALA A 197 3.79 3.70 17.28
N THR A 198 3.77 2.66 18.10
CA THR A 198 4.97 2.09 18.73
C THR A 198 5.73 1.19 17.76
N ASN A 199 4.99 0.48 16.90
CA ASN A 199 5.48 -0.35 15.80
C ASN A 199 4.38 -0.48 14.72
N LEU A 200 4.74 -0.98 13.54
CA LEU A 200 3.82 -1.12 12.42
C LEU A 200 3.86 -2.52 11.81
N LEU A 201 2.70 -2.98 11.34
CA LEU A 201 2.58 -4.15 10.47
C LEU A 201 2.05 -3.73 9.10
N GLU A 202 2.83 -3.98 8.06
CA GLU A 202 2.42 -3.82 6.67
C GLU A 202 1.65 -5.05 6.19
N LEU A 203 0.51 -4.80 5.53
CA LEU A 203 -0.45 -5.81 5.08
C LEU A 203 -0.85 -5.62 3.62
N HIS A 204 -0.97 -6.75 2.92
CA HIS A 204 -1.54 -6.82 1.59
C HIS A 204 -2.88 -7.59 1.58
N PRO A 205 -4.05 -6.94 1.39
CA PRO A 205 -5.36 -7.60 1.45
C PRO A 205 -5.48 -8.82 0.54
N GLY A 206 -4.94 -8.72 -0.68
CA GLY A 206 -4.99 -9.77 -1.72
C GLY A 206 -4.30 -11.07 -1.36
N THR A 207 -3.36 -11.07 -0.41
CA THR A 207 -2.54 -12.25 -0.07
C THR A 207 -2.54 -12.59 1.42
N ALA A 208 -2.89 -11.65 2.30
CA ALA A 208 -2.83 -11.86 3.74
C ALA A 208 -4.02 -12.67 4.32
N SER A 209 -4.96 -13.10 3.48
CA SER A 209 -6.04 -14.02 3.84
C SER A 209 -6.35 -15.00 2.70
N ALA A 210 -6.96 -16.15 3.02
CA ALA A 210 -7.35 -17.15 2.02
C ALA A 210 -8.32 -16.63 0.95
N LYS A 211 -9.07 -15.56 1.26
CA LYS A 211 -10.00 -14.92 0.31
C LYS A 211 -9.41 -13.75 -0.44
N GLY A 212 -8.25 -13.24 -0.02
CA GLY A 212 -7.63 -12.07 -0.63
C GLY A 212 -8.44 -10.78 -0.48
N SER A 213 -9.19 -10.62 0.61
CA SER A 213 -10.11 -9.48 0.79
C SER A 213 -10.02 -8.80 2.17
N LEU A 214 -10.51 -7.57 2.25
CA LEU A 214 -10.68 -6.83 3.50
C LEU A 214 -11.64 -7.54 4.47
N ALA A 215 -12.75 -8.11 3.99
CA ALA A 215 -13.60 -8.96 4.83
C ALA A 215 -12.87 -10.22 5.34
N GLY A 216 -11.96 -10.79 4.55
CA GLY A 216 -11.10 -11.89 4.96
C GLY A 216 -10.17 -11.53 6.11
N LEU A 217 -9.53 -10.36 6.02
CA LEU A 217 -8.68 -9.82 7.09
C LEU A 217 -9.49 -9.46 8.34
N THR A 218 -10.66 -8.85 8.16
CA THR A 218 -11.59 -8.51 9.26
C THR A 218 -11.87 -9.74 10.12
N ARG A 219 -12.28 -10.85 9.51
CA ARG A 219 -12.55 -12.11 10.25
C ARG A 219 -11.34 -12.65 11.00
N ARG A 220 -10.12 -12.46 10.48
CA ARG A 220 -8.88 -12.85 11.16
C ARG A 220 -8.68 -12.03 12.43
N TYR A 221 -8.77 -10.70 12.32
CA TYR A 221 -8.63 -9.82 13.49
C TYR A 221 -9.76 -9.98 14.51
N GLU A 222 -11.00 -10.23 14.08
CA GLU A 222 -12.11 -10.58 14.99
C GLU A 222 -11.79 -11.83 15.82
N GLU A 223 -11.21 -12.87 15.21
CA GLU A 223 -10.83 -14.09 15.90
C GLU A 223 -9.66 -13.87 16.87
N ILE A 224 -8.63 -13.10 16.47
CA ILE A 224 -7.52 -12.69 17.34
C ILE A 224 -8.07 -11.90 18.54
N ALA A 225 -8.93 -10.91 18.30
CA ALA A 225 -9.57 -10.11 19.34
C ALA A 225 -10.38 -10.97 20.31
N ARG A 226 -11.17 -11.91 19.78
CA ARG A 226 -11.96 -12.85 20.59
C ARG A 226 -11.05 -13.66 21.52
N LYS A 227 -9.99 -14.27 20.96
CA LYS A 227 -9.02 -15.08 21.73
C LYS A 227 -8.34 -14.27 22.82
N GLN A 228 -7.85 -13.07 22.50
CA GLN A 228 -7.23 -12.17 23.48
C GLN A 228 -8.20 -11.78 24.61
N ARG A 229 -9.46 -11.45 24.29
CA ARG A 229 -10.49 -11.13 25.31
C ARG A 229 -10.82 -12.31 26.22
N GLU A 230 -10.80 -13.53 25.67
CA GLU A 230 -11.11 -14.76 26.40
C GLU A 230 -9.89 -15.39 27.09
N GLY A 231 -8.68 -14.88 26.83
CA GLY A 231 -7.42 -15.42 27.32
C GLY A 231 -7.06 -16.77 26.69
N GLU A 232 -7.49 -17.00 25.45
CA GLU A 232 -7.11 -18.17 24.65
C GLU A 232 -5.75 -17.94 23.98
N GLU A 233 -4.99 -19.02 23.80
CA GLU A 233 -3.70 -18.96 23.10
C GLU A 233 -3.92 -18.65 21.61
N LEU A 234 -3.15 -17.70 21.09
CA LEU A 234 -3.04 -17.45 19.66
C LEU A 234 -2.28 -18.59 19.00
N THR A 235 -2.74 -19.01 17.84
CA THR A 235 -1.99 -19.91 16.95
C THR A 235 -0.68 -19.23 16.50
N PRO A 236 0.34 -20.00 16.08
CA PRO A 236 1.59 -19.43 15.55
C PRO A 236 1.36 -18.42 14.41
N MET A 237 0.46 -18.70 13.46
CA MET A 237 0.14 -17.75 12.39
C MET A 237 -0.51 -16.47 12.93
N GLU A 238 -1.44 -16.56 13.88
CA GLU A 238 -2.08 -15.37 14.47
C GLU A 238 -1.09 -14.48 15.23
N GLN A 239 -0.02 -15.05 15.80
CA GLN A 239 1.02 -14.29 16.48
C GLN A 239 1.78 -13.36 15.52
N ASN A 240 1.86 -13.70 14.23
CA ASN A 240 2.46 -12.83 13.18
C ASN A 240 1.63 -11.57 12.88
N PHE A 241 0.39 -11.50 13.36
CA PHE A 241 -0.53 -10.37 13.20
C PHE A 241 -0.75 -9.60 14.52
N ALA A 242 -0.20 -10.09 15.63
CA ALA A 242 -0.44 -9.58 16.98
C ALA A 242 0.79 -8.89 17.57
N GLY A 243 0.56 -8.06 18.59
CA GLY A 243 1.60 -7.25 19.24
C GLY A 243 1.98 -6.01 18.44
N TYR A 244 1.07 -5.51 17.59
CA TYR A 244 1.23 -4.23 16.92
C TYR A 244 0.17 -3.23 17.38
N ASP A 245 0.49 -1.93 17.41
CA ASP A 245 -0.47 -0.84 17.63
C ASP A 245 -0.69 0.04 16.39
N GLY A 246 -0.18 -0.40 15.23
CA GLY A 246 -0.44 0.19 13.94
C GLY A 246 -0.39 -0.84 12.81
N VAL A 247 -1.23 -0.64 11.80
CA VAL A 247 -1.27 -1.41 10.55
C VAL A 247 -1.18 -0.44 9.39
N GLN A 248 -0.32 -0.73 8.42
CA GLN A 248 -0.30 -0.04 7.13
C GLN A 248 -0.87 -0.98 6.06
N VAL A 249 -1.91 -0.56 5.34
CA VAL A 249 -2.65 -1.42 4.40
C VAL A 249 -2.55 -0.94 2.96
N MET A 250 -2.16 -1.84 2.05
CA MET A 250 -2.08 -1.57 0.61
C MET A 250 -2.35 -2.82 -0.24
N PRO A 251 -2.86 -2.72 -1.47
CA PRO A 251 -3.48 -1.54 -2.02
C PRO A 251 -4.90 -1.36 -1.47
N ILE A 252 -5.35 -0.12 -1.46
CA ILE A 252 -6.74 0.22 -1.13
C ILE A 252 -7.38 1.17 -2.15
N ALA A 253 -6.60 1.81 -3.02
CA ALA A 253 -7.10 2.66 -4.09
C ALA A 253 -7.36 1.83 -5.37
N PRO A 254 -8.38 2.16 -6.18
CA PRO A 254 -8.61 1.50 -7.47
C PRO A 254 -7.39 1.59 -8.39
N ILE A 255 -7.22 0.55 -9.17
CA ILE A 255 -6.09 0.35 -10.08
C ILE A 255 -6.57 0.28 -11.54
N THR A 256 -5.62 0.36 -12.46
CA THR A 256 -5.83 0.12 -13.89
C THR A 256 -6.35 -1.30 -14.16
N GLU A 257 -6.97 -1.50 -15.32
CA GLU A 257 -7.57 -2.76 -15.74
C GLU A 257 -6.77 -3.36 -16.90
N GLY A 258 -6.51 -4.67 -16.87
CA GLY A 258 -5.75 -5.33 -17.93
C GLY A 258 -6.61 -5.68 -19.16
N GLU A 259 -6.10 -5.39 -20.37
CA GLU A 259 -6.84 -5.58 -21.65
C GLU A 259 -7.26 -7.04 -21.94
N TYR A 260 -6.70 -8.01 -21.23
CA TYR A 260 -7.06 -9.43 -21.38
C TYR A 260 -8.39 -9.80 -20.72
N GLN A 261 -8.95 -8.92 -19.88
CA GLN A 261 -10.26 -9.11 -19.26
C GLN A 261 -11.35 -8.45 -20.13
N PRO A 262 -12.55 -9.06 -20.22
CA PRO A 262 -13.70 -8.34 -20.79
C PRO A 262 -14.11 -7.18 -19.87
N ASP A 263 -14.73 -6.14 -20.45
CA ASP A 263 -15.26 -5.01 -19.69
C ASP A 263 -16.09 -5.47 -18.49
N HIS A 264 -15.86 -4.85 -17.33
CA HIS A 264 -16.60 -5.15 -16.12
C HIS A 264 -18.04 -4.61 -16.11
N PHE A 265 -18.37 -3.73 -17.07
CA PHE A 265 -19.69 -3.17 -17.27
C PHE A 265 -20.02 -3.12 -18.76
N GLU A 266 -20.82 -4.08 -19.23
CA GLU A 266 -21.13 -4.28 -20.65
C GLU A 266 -22.63 -4.09 -20.90
N ILE A 267 -23.00 -3.14 -21.75
CA ILE A 267 -24.39 -2.86 -22.11
C ILE A 267 -24.82 -3.80 -23.26
N GLU A 268 -25.88 -4.57 -23.05
CA GLU A 268 -26.41 -5.49 -24.05
C GLU A 268 -27.28 -4.73 -25.08
N GLY A 269 -26.68 -4.41 -26.24
CA GLY A 269 -27.37 -3.76 -27.36
C GLY A 269 -27.26 -2.23 -27.37
N ASP A 270 -28.11 -1.57 -28.18
CA ASP A 270 -28.04 -0.13 -28.37
C ASP A 270 -28.83 0.62 -27.29
N LEU A 271 -28.23 1.66 -26.71
CA LEU A 271 -28.95 2.63 -25.88
C LEU A 271 -29.91 3.46 -26.73
N SER A 272 -31.07 3.79 -26.19
CA SER A 272 -32.09 4.61 -26.85
C SER A 272 -32.31 5.93 -26.12
N ASP A 273 -32.86 6.92 -26.80
CA ASP A 273 -33.20 8.23 -26.19
C ASP A 273 -34.41 8.20 -25.23
N GLU A 274 -35.17 7.10 -25.17
CA GLU A 274 -36.30 6.93 -24.26
C GLU A 274 -35.89 6.11 -23.02
N VAL A 275 -36.52 6.38 -21.86
CA VAL A 275 -36.33 5.58 -20.64
C VAL A 275 -36.70 4.13 -20.94
N ASN A 276 -35.73 3.23 -20.83
CA ASN A 276 -35.92 1.82 -21.13
C ASN A 276 -35.24 0.93 -20.09
N GLU A 277 -35.82 -0.26 -19.90
CA GLU A 277 -35.12 -1.36 -19.25
C GLU A 277 -34.12 -1.95 -20.24
N ILE A 278 -32.85 -1.98 -19.86
CA ILE A 278 -31.75 -2.56 -20.61
C ILE A 278 -31.13 -3.71 -19.80
N GLU A 279 -30.53 -4.66 -20.50
CA GLU A 279 -29.71 -5.70 -19.87
C GLU A 279 -28.26 -5.22 -19.83
N ILE A 280 -27.61 -5.41 -18.69
CA ILE A 280 -26.19 -5.10 -18.49
C ILE A 280 -25.53 -6.33 -17.89
N THR A 281 -24.41 -6.73 -18.47
CA THR A 281 -23.53 -7.75 -17.93
C THR A 281 -22.46 -7.07 -17.07
N THR A 282 -22.39 -7.43 -15.80
CA THR A 282 -21.41 -6.91 -14.82
C THR A 282 -20.48 -8.01 -14.35
N ARG A 283 -19.22 -7.69 -14.08
CA ARG A 283 -18.19 -8.62 -13.61
C ARG A 283 -17.40 -8.01 -12.46
N SER A 284 -17.13 -8.76 -11.40
CA SER A 284 -16.27 -8.27 -10.32
C SER A 284 -14.83 -8.08 -10.82
N PRO A 285 -14.19 -6.93 -10.58
CA PRO A 285 -12.77 -6.76 -10.85
C PRO A 285 -11.93 -7.80 -10.12
N ASN A 286 -11.00 -8.44 -10.84
CA ASN A 286 -10.13 -9.49 -10.31
C ASN A 286 -8.71 -9.31 -10.84
N MET A 287 -8.11 -8.20 -10.43
CA MET A 287 -6.73 -7.84 -10.71
C MET A 287 -5.94 -7.87 -9.41
N VAL A 288 -4.68 -8.31 -9.49
CA VAL A 288 -3.74 -8.31 -8.38
C VAL A 288 -2.62 -7.33 -8.69
N ASN A 289 -2.48 -6.34 -7.81
CA ASN A 289 -1.47 -5.31 -7.93
C ASN A 289 -0.95 -4.94 -6.54
N TRP A 290 0.23 -4.36 -6.46
CA TRP A 290 0.79 -3.75 -5.26
C TRP A 290 0.15 -2.42 -4.87
N GLY A 291 -0.56 -1.76 -5.79
CA GLY A 291 -1.12 -0.43 -5.57
C GLY A 291 -0.37 0.69 -6.26
N TYR A 292 0.54 0.37 -7.18
CA TYR A 292 1.29 1.37 -7.96
C TYR A 292 0.58 1.76 -9.26
N ASP A 293 -0.25 0.89 -9.83
CA ASP A 293 -0.89 1.14 -11.13
C ASP A 293 -2.20 1.93 -10.93
N ILE A 294 -2.09 3.07 -10.25
CA ILE A 294 -3.21 3.93 -9.89
C ILE A 294 -3.59 4.80 -11.08
N VAL A 295 -4.87 4.82 -11.43
CA VAL A 295 -5.37 5.65 -12.54
C VAL A 295 -5.87 7.03 -12.11
N ILE A 296 -5.78 7.35 -10.81
CA ILE A 296 -6.29 8.57 -10.13
C ILE A 296 -7.82 8.73 -10.18
N SER A 297 -8.47 8.34 -11.28
CA SER A 297 -9.92 8.27 -11.39
C SER A 297 -10.50 7.28 -10.38
N GLY A 298 -11.42 7.76 -9.54
CA GLY A 298 -12.01 6.98 -8.47
C GLY A 298 -11.07 6.71 -7.30
N PHE A 299 -9.92 7.39 -7.18
CA PHE A 299 -8.94 7.16 -6.11
C PHE A 299 -9.54 7.17 -4.69
N SER A 300 -10.53 8.04 -4.47
CA SER A 300 -11.26 8.13 -3.20
C SER A 300 -12.10 6.91 -2.86
N ALA A 301 -12.49 6.10 -3.84
CA ALA A 301 -13.21 4.85 -3.64
C ALA A 301 -12.29 3.76 -3.05
N VAL A 302 -12.89 2.65 -2.63
CA VAL A 302 -12.15 1.46 -2.20
C VAL A 302 -11.89 0.58 -3.42
N ASN A 303 -10.68 0.04 -3.53
CA ASN A 303 -10.32 -0.89 -4.61
C ASN A 303 -11.29 -2.07 -4.65
N PRO A 304 -12.11 -2.23 -5.70
CA PRO A 304 -13.08 -3.31 -5.78
C PRO A 304 -12.42 -4.71 -5.84
N GLY A 305 -11.17 -4.81 -6.30
CA GLY A 305 -10.43 -6.07 -6.38
C GLY A 305 -10.06 -6.68 -5.03
N VAL A 306 -10.19 -5.93 -3.92
CA VAL A 306 -9.94 -6.43 -2.55
C VAL A 306 -11.22 -6.55 -1.71
N LEU A 307 -12.39 -6.46 -2.34
CA LEU A 307 -13.70 -6.55 -1.69
C LEU A 307 -14.37 -7.88 -2.02
N GLU A 308 -14.84 -8.61 -1.01
CA GLU A 308 -15.55 -9.89 -1.20
C GLU A 308 -16.97 -9.69 -1.76
N THR A 309 -17.61 -8.58 -1.40
CA THR A 309 -19.00 -8.22 -1.74
C THR A 309 -19.10 -7.08 -2.76
N GLY A 310 -17.96 -6.49 -3.14
CA GLY A 310 -17.90 -5.27 -3.94
C GLY A 310 -18.47 -4.02 -3.24
N ARG A 311 -18.60 -4.04 -1.89
CA ARG A 311 -19.12 -2.91 -1.10
C ARG A 311 -18.00 -2.25 -0.28
N PRO A 312 -17.88 -0.91 -0.30
CA PRO A 312 -16.83 -0.20 0.43
C PRO A 312 -16.97 -0.31 1.96
N ASP A 313 -18.13 -0.75 2.46
CA ASP A 313 -18.36 -1.11 3.86
C ASP A 313 -17.28 -2.03 4.46
N GLU A 314 -16.68 -2.93 3.68
CA GLU A 314 -15.65 -3.84 4.19
C GLU A 314 -14.39 -3.10 4.69
N LEU A 315 -14.06 -1.94 4.13
CA LEU A 315 -12.96 -1.12 4.62
C LEU A 315 -13.30 -0.52 5.99
N VAL A 316 -14.52 -0.02 6.18
CA VAL A 316 -14.96 0.52 7.47
C VAL A 316 -15.07 -0.59 8.52
N ASP A 317 -15.55 -1.77 8.16
CA ASP A 317 -15.60 -2.93 9.06
C ASP A 317 -14.20 -3.37 9.50
N PHE A 318 -13.24 -3.38 8.57
CA PHE A 318 -11.84 -3.68 8.87
C PHE A 318 -11.25 -2.66 9.85
N ILE A 319 -11.41 -1.36 9.57
CA ILE A 319 -10.95 -0.27 10.44
C ILE A 319 -11.60 -0.39 11.83
N ALA A 320 -12.91 -0.55 11.89
CA ALA A 320 -13.63 -0.65 13.14
C ALA A 320 -13.23 -1.88 13.96
N THR A 321 -12.84 -2.97 13.29
CA THR A 321 -12.31 -4.17 13.96
C THR A 321 -10.95 -3.89 14.59
N LEU A 322 -10.04 -3.17 13.90
CA LEU A 322 -8.74 -2.77 14.42
C LEU A 322 -8.85 -1.77 15.58
N HIS A 323 -9.74 -0.77 15.47
CA HIS A 323 -10.07 0.14 16.58
C HIS A 323 -10.69 -0.60 17.77
N GLY A 324 -11.44 -1.67 17.50
CA GLY A 324 -12.09 -2.53 18.47
C GLY A 324 -11.22 -3.62 19.07
N MET A 325 -9.92 -3.70 18.74
CA MET A 325 -9.00 -4.66 19.35
C MET A 325 -8.85 -4.40 20.87
N PRO A 326 -8.45 -5.41 21.67
CA PRO A 326 -8.16 -5.20 23.10
C PRO A 326 -7.10 -4.13 23.35
N GLU A 327 -6.10 -4.07 22.48
CA GLU A 327 -5.20 -2.93 22.30
C GLU A 327 -5.52 -2.32 20.93
N PRO A 328 -6.18 -1.15 20.88
CA PRO A 328 -6.58 -0.52 19.62
C PRO A 328 -5.39 -0.28 18.69
N MET A 329 -5.58 -0.57 17.41
CA MET A 329 -4.55 -0.43 16.40
C MET A 329 -4.89 0.72 15.45
N ARG A 330 -3.91 1.58 15.17
CA ARG A 330 -4.01 2.64 14.16
C ARG A 330 -4.06 2.04 12.75
N VAL A 331 -4.82 2.64 11.85
CA VAL A 331 -4.86 2.26 10.43
C VAL A 331 -4.20 3.36 9.60
N VAL A 332 -3.07 3.01 8.97
CA VAL A 332 -2.31 3.87 8.07
C VAL A 332 -2.64 3.49 6.63
N PHE A 333 -3.09 4.47 5.86
CA PHE A 333 -3.36 4.30 4.44
C PHE A 333 -2.15 4.67 3.61
N ASP A 334 -1.91 3.89 2.57
CA ASP A 334 -0.96 4.24 1.53
C ASP A 334 -1.58 5.16 0.47
N ILE A 335 -0.83 6.20 0.06
CA ILE A 335 -1.26 7.23 -0.89
C ILE A 335 -0.23 7.42 -1.98
N ALA A 336 -0.50 6.76 -3.11
CA ALA A 336 0.22 6.91 -4.37
C ALA A 336 -0.49 7.96 -5.26
N LEU A 337 -0.15 9.22 -5.04
CA LEU A 337 -0.59 10.37 -5.87
C LEU A 337 0.58 11.06 -6.59
N GLY A 338 1.75 10.39 -6.64
CA GLY A 338 2.97 10.89 -7.30
C GLY A 338 2.96 10.71 -8.83
N HIS A 339 2.10 9.85 -9.34
CA HIS A 339 1.96 9.56 -10.77
C HIS A 339 0.57 8.98 -11.07
N ALA A 340 0.27 8.78 -12.35
CA ALA A 340 -0.85 7.99 -12.81
C ALA A 340 -0.39 6.92 -13.80
N ASP A 341 -0.92 5.70 -13.74
CA ASP A 341 -0.71 4.69 -14.77
C ASP A 341 -1.27 5.15 -16.13
N ASP A 342 -0.74 4.65 -17.24
CA ASP A 342 -1.19 5.01 -18.60
C ASP A 342 -2.67 4.67 -18.85
N GLY A 343 -3.23 3.74 -18.09
CA GLY A 343 -4.66 3.48 -18.05
C GLY A 343 -5.52 4.69 -17.63
N ALA A 344 -4.94 5.72 -17.04
CA ALA A 344 -5.63 6.97 -16.69
C ALA A 344 -5.96 7.84 -17.91
N ILE A 345 -5.23 7.71 -19.02
CA ILE A 345 -5.40 8.53 -20.23
C ILE A 345 -6.85 8.52 -20.75
N PRO A 346 -7.55 7.37 -20.88
CA PRO A 346 -8.96 7.37 -21.27
C PRO A 346 -9.94 7.84 -20.19
N LEU A 347 -9.50 8.04 -18.94
CA LEU A 347 -10.36 8.34 -17.78
C LEU A 347 -10.32 9.80 -17.34
N LEU A 348 -9.23 10.51 -17.62
CA LEU A 348 -8.99 11.89 -17.20
C LEU A 348 -8.76 12.80 -18.40
N ASN A 349 -9.06 14.08 -18.24
CA ASN A 349 -8.75 15.09 -19.26
C ASN A 349 -7.24 15.45 -19.25
N ASP A 350 -6.76 15.99 -20.37
CA ASP A 350 -5.33 16.30 -20.60
C ASP A 350 -4.71 17.25 -19.56
N TYR A 351 -5.51 18.05 -18.84
CA TYR A 351 -4.99 18.99 -17.84
C TYR A 351 -4.42 18.28 -16.61
N PHE A 352 -4.75 17.00 -16.38
CA PHE A 352 -4.17 16.23 -15.28
C PHE A 352 -2.69 15.90 -15.50
N PHE A 353 -2.16 15.98 -16.72
CA PHE A 353 -0.89 15.38 -17.07
C PHE A 353 0.16 16.41 -17.55
N GLU A 354 1.39 16.34 -17.04
CA GLU A 354 2.55 17.04 -17.63
C GLU A 354 3.17 16.25 -18.81
N GLY A 355 2.93 14.93 -18.86
CA GLY A 355 3.38 14.02 -19.91
C GLY A 355 3.84 12.67 -19.37
N PRO A 356 4.48 11.81 -20.19
CA PRO A 356 4.93 10.50 -19.76
C PRO A 356 6.10 10.56 -18.77
N GLY A 357 6.05 9.71 -17.75
CA GLY A 357 6.99 9.55 -16.64
C GLY A 357 7.49 8.10 -16.44
N MET A 358 8.13 7.82 -15.31
CA MET A 358 8.68 6.47 -15.02
C MET A 358 7.59 5.41 -14.83
N TYR A 359 6.48 5.79 -14.21
CA TYR A 359 5.40 4.90 -13.77
C TYR A 359 4.08 5.10 -14.55
N GLY A 360 4.14 5.78 -15.70
CA GLY A 360 2.98 6.11 -16.53
C GLY A 360 3.02 7.59 -16.95
N GLN A 361 2.11 8.40 -16.42
CA GLN A 361 2.01 9.84 -16.61
C GLN A 361 2.39 10.62 -15.34
N GLU A 362 3.17 11.69 -15.52
CA GLU A 362 3.42 12.71 -14.50
C GLU A 362 2.19 13.61 -14.34
N LEU A 363 1.82 13.93 -13.10
CA LEU A 363 0.64 14.75 -12.79
C LEU A 363 0.96 16.24 -12.75
N ASP A 364 0.04 17.09 -13.22
CA ASP A 364 0.19 18.55 -13.17
C ASP A 364 -0.22 19.13 -11.80
N TYR A 365 0.71 19.08 -10.84
CA TYR A 365 0.53 19.67 -9.50
C TYR A 365 0.40 21.19 -9.50
N ARG A 366 0.75 21.87 -10.60
CA ARG A 366 0.71 23.33 -10.72
C ARG A 366 -0.62 23.83 -11.27
N HIS A 367 -1.38 22.99 -11.95
CA HIS A 367 -2.72 23.34 -12.39
C HIS A 367 -3.65 23.49 -11.17
N PRO A 368 -4.22 24.69 -10.90
CA PRO A 368 -4.94 24.95 -9.65
C PRO A 368 -6.09 23.99 -9.37
N THR A 369 -6.84 23.60 -10.41
CA THR A 369 -7.96 22.65 -10.25
C THR A 369 -7.48 21.22 -10.03
N VAL A 370 -6.39 20.78 -10.67
CA VAL A 370 -5.84 19.42 -10.50
C VAL A 370 -5.27 19.30 -9.10
N ARG A 371 -4.43 20.25 -8.68
CA ARG A 371 -3.91 20.35 -7.31
C ARG A 371 -5.02 20.27 -6.26
N ALA A 372 -6.12 21.00 -6.48
CA ALA A 372 -7.26 20.96 -5.57
C ALA A 372 -7.99 19.61 -5.57
N ILE A 373 -8.18 19.00 -6.76
CA ILE A 373 -8.78 17.67 -6.89
C ILE A 373 -7.94 16.61 -6.16
N LEU A 374 -6.61 16.61 -6.34
CA LEU A 374 -5.74 15.61 -5.71
C LEU A 374 -5.77 15.70 -4.17
N LEU A 375 -5.78 16.92 -3.61
CA LEU A 375 -5.98 17.12 -2.15
C LEU A 375 -7.36 16.67 -1.68
N GLU A 376 -8.41 16.89 -2.49
CA GLU A 376 -9.76 16.43 -2.19
C GLU A 376 -9.88 14.90 -2.27
N LEU A 377 -9.19 14.25 -3.22
CA LEU A 377 -9.09 12.79 -3.31
C LEU A 377 -8.42 12.21 -2.07
N GLN A 378 -7.30 12.79 -1.63
CA GLN A 378 -6.67 12.43 -0.36
C GLN A 378 -7.65 12.57 0.80
N ARG A 379 -8.33 13.73 0.94
CA ARG A 379 -9.31 13.97 2.01
C ARG A 379 -10.43 12.93 2.01
N ARG A 380 -11.05 12.66 0.86
CA ARG A 380 -12.12 11.66 0.74
C ARG A 380 -11.61 10.27 1.11
N LYS A 381 -10.41 9.90 0.64
CA LYS A 381 -9.82 8.61 0.94
C LYS A 381 -9.54 8.45 2.43
N MET A 382 -9.04 9.49 3.10
CA MET A 382 -8.74 9.42 4.53
C MET A 382 -10.01 9.43 5.39
N ASN A 383 -11.10 10.07 4.94
CA ASN A 383 -12.39 10.10 5.64
C ASN A 383 -13.09 8.72 5.75
N TRP A 384 -12.57 7.67 5.11
CA TRP A 384 -13.00 6.30 5.45
C TRP A 384 -12.64 5.91 6.90
N GLY A 385 -11.69 6.62 7.53
CA GLY A 385 -11.31 6.45 8.93
C GLY A 385 -9.84 6.14 9.13
N ALA A 386 -8.95 6.75 8.35
CA ALA A 386 -7.50 6.56 8.52
C ALA A 386 -6.96 7.31 9.74
N ASP A 387 -6.15 6.65 10.56
CA ASP A 387 -5.40 7.28 11.66
C ASP A 387 -4.06 7.86 11.20
N GLY A 388 -3.55 7.37 10.08
CA GLY A 388 -2.29 7.81 9.48
C GLY A 388 -2.30 7.72 7.96
N ILE A 389 -1.34 8.39 7.35
CA ILE A 389 -1.06 8.38 5.91
C ILE A 389 0.42 8.08 5.70
N ARG A 390 0.71 7.18 4.75
CA ARG A 390 2.00 7.09 4.09
C ARG A 390 1.87 7.71 2.71
N VAL A 391 2.62 8.77 2.44
CA VAL A 391 2.80 9.29 1.08
C VAL A 391 3.86 8.42 0.42
N ASP A 392 3.41 7.56 -0.48
CA ASP A 392 4.25 6.68 -1.29
C ASP A 392 5.05 7.51 -2.28
N GLY A 393 6.33 7.16 -2.48
CA GLY A 393 7.19 7.86 -3.43
C GLY A 393 7.16 9.38 -3.25
N ALA A 394 7.27 9.90 -2.03
CA ALA A 394 7.16 11.34 -1.76
C ALA A 394 8.23 12.19 -2.49
N GLN A 395 9.33 11.56 -2.93
CA GLN A 395 10.31 12.21 -3.82
C GLN A 395 9.80 12.44 -5.25
N ASP A 396 8.78 11.70 -5.71
CA ASP A 396 8.29 11.70 -7.09
C ASP A 396 7.29 12.85 -7.36
N PHE A 397 6.91 13.62 -6.33
CA PHE A 397 6.13 14.84 -6.49
C PHE A 397 7.02 15.96 -7.03
N THR A 398 7.29 15.92 -8.34
CA THR A 398 8.13 16.89 -9.03
C THR A 398 7.36 17.68 -10.08
N TYR A 399 7.95 18.79 -10.52
CA TYR A 399 7.51 19.50 -11.71
C TYR A 399 8.71 20.07 -12.48
N TRP A 400 8.55 20.19 -13.79
CA TRP A 400 9.54 20.85 -14.64
C TRP A 400 9.32 22.37 -14.67
N ASP A 401 10.35 23.15 -14.33
CA ASP A 401 10.35 24.61 -14.53
C ASP A 401 11.02 24.99 -15.86
N PRO A 402 10.26 25.48 -16.85
CA PRO A 402 10.82 25.89 -18.14
C PRO A 402 11.66 27.18 -18.07
N GLU A 403 11.58 27.98 -17.01
CA GLU A 403 12.41 29.20 -16.85
C GLU A 403 13.84 28.87 -16.41
N THR A 404 14.00 27.87 -15.54
CA THR A 404 15.31 27.42 -15.04
C THR A 404 15.86 26.23 -15.82
N GLU A 405 15.02 25.52 -16.56
CA GLU A 405 15.33 24.23 -17.19
C GLU A 405 15.80 23.18 -16.16
N GLU A 406 15.12 23.16 -15.01
CA GLU A 406 15.39 22.25 -13.90
C GLU A 406 14.08 21.59 -13.42
N GLU A 407 14.22 20.40 -12.88
CA GLU A 407 13.16 19.69 -12.17
C GLU A 407 13.24 20.02 -10.68
N TYR A 408 12.09 20.26 -10.05
CA TYR A 408 12.00 20.61 -8.63
C TYR A 408 11.01 19.69 -7.93
N HIS A 409 11.30 19.32 -6.68
CA HIS A 409 10.32 18.73 -5.78
C HIS A 409 9.29 19.79 -5.34
N ASP A 410 8.00 19.44 -5.39
CA ASP A 410 6.91 20.30 -4.94
C ASP A 410 6.67 20.14 -3.42
N ASP A 411 7.65 20.59 -2.63
CA ASP A 411 7.55 20.54 -1.17
C ASP A 411 6.37 21.39 -0.64
N GLU A 412 5.93 22.42 -1.39
CA GLU A 412 4.71 23.17 -1.09
C GLU A 412 3.45 22.32 -1.24
N TYR A 413 3.44 21.32 -2.13
CA TYR A 413 2.34 20.38 -2.28
C TYR A 413 2.33 19.34 -1.17
N LEU A 414 3.50 18.78 -0.84
CA LEU A 414 3.64 17.87 0.29
C LEU A 414 3.22 18.55 1.60
N ALA A 415 3.56 19.82 1.78
CA ALA A 415 3.06 20.60 2.91
C ALA A 415 1.54 20.77 2.90
N ALA A 416 0.93 21.00 1.73
CA ALA A 416 -0.52 21.06 1.61
C ALA A 416 -1.19 19.71 1.93
N MET A 417 -0.56 18.58 1.58
CA MET A 417 -1.04 17.24 1.94
C MET A 417 -1.05 17.02 3.47
N ASP A 418 -0.04 17.49 4.19
CA ASP A 418 0.01 17.43 5.68
C ASP A 418 -1.02 18.34 6.36
N GLU A 419 -1.46 19.41 5.69
CA GLU A 419 -2.50 20.32 6.20
C GLU A 419 -3.93 19.77 6.05
N VAL A 420 -4.14 18.74 5.22
CA VAL A 420 -5.48 18.17 4.97
C VAL A 420 -6.06 17.61 6.27
N THR A 421 -7.19 18.17 6.67
CA THR A 421 -7.93 17.78 7.87
C THR A 421 -9.02 16.77 7.53
N GLN A 422 -9.22 15.78 8.41
CA GLN A 422 -10.22 14.73 8.22
C GLN A 422 -11.43 14.96 9.11
N VAL A 423 -12.59 14.53 8.63
CA VAL A 423 -13.85 14.56 9.38
C VAL A 423 -14.50 13.18 9.32
N VAL A 424 -14.48 12.47 10.44
CA VAL A 424 -15.00 11.10 10.56
C VAL A 424 -15.88 11.02 11.79
N ALA A 425 -17.06 10.39 11.65
CA ALA A 425 -18.05 10.35 12.71
C ALA A 425 -18.41 11.75 13.26
N GLY A 426 -18.27 12.81 12.45
CA GLY A 426 -18.45 14.20 12.87
C GLY A 426 -17.33 14.78 13.76
N THR A 427 -16.20 14.09 13.89
CA THR A 427 -14.99 14.55 14.59
C THR A 427 -13.96 15.02 13.59
N GLU A 428 -13.43 16.22 13.82
CA GLU A 428 -12.36 16.82 13.03
C GLU A 428 -10.99 16.50 13.66
N TYR A 429 -10.04 15.96 12.88
CA TYR A 429 -8.71 15.57 13.38
C TYR A 429 -7.66 15.57 12.25
N ARG A 430 -6.38 15.42 12.63
CA ARG A 430 -5.26 15.22 11.69
C ARG A 430 -4.66 13.82 11.83
N PRO A 431 -4.40 13.12 10.72
CA PRO A 431 -3.74 11.83 10.76
C PRO A 431 -2.24 11.98 11.09
N TRP A 432 -1.63 10.88 11.52
CA TRP A 432 -0.17 10.74 11.57
C TRP A 432 0.41 10.75 10.15
N MET A 433 1.46 11.53 9.91
CA MET A 433 2.09 11.70 8.60
C MET A 433 3.38 10.88 8.48
N ILE A 434 3.49 10.06 7.43
CA ILE A 434 4.68 9.29 7.06
C ILE A 434 5.03 9.58 5.60
N TYR A 435 6.29 9.89 5.32
CA TYR A 435 6.81 10.06 3.97
C TYR A 435 7.72 8.89 3.60
N GLU A 436 7.46 8.26 2.46
CA GLU A 436 8.47 7.46 1.80
C GLU A 436 9.32 8.39 0.92
N ASP A 437 10.42 8.90 1.46
CA ASP A 437 11.32 9.80 0.72
C ASP A 437 12.78 9.38 0.91
N GLY A 438 13.49 9.21 -0.20
CA GLY A 438 14.91 8.89 -0.24
C GLY A 438 15.71 9.82 -1.14
N ARG A 439 15.26 11.07 -1.32
CA ARG A 439 15.92 12.03 -2.21
C ARG A 439 17.42 12.14 -1.90
N PRO A 440 18.30 12.27 -2.91
CA PRO A 440 18.02 12.53 -4.32
C PRO A 440 17.82 11.25 -5.17
N TRP A 441 17.31 10.15 -4.60
CA TRP A 441 16.87 9.01 -5.42
C TRP A 441 16.01 9.49 -6.62
N PRO A 442 16.24 8.98 -7.85
CA PRO A 442 17.06 7.82 -8.21
C PRO A 442 18.49 8.13 -8.71
N GLU A 443 19.10 9.26 -8.33
CA GLU A 443 20.51 9.56 -8.71
C GLU A 443 21.47 8.41 -8.38
N GLU A 444 22.48 8.13 -9.21
CA GLU A 444 23.35 6.94 -9.05
C GLU A 444 24.03 6.81 -7.67
N ASP A 445 24.39 7.92 -7.02
CA ASP A 445 25.05 7.97 -5.71
C ASP A 445 24.10 8.34 -4.55
N TRP A 446 22.79 8.24 -4.75
CA TRP A 446 21.76 8.50 -3.73
C TRP A 446 22.03 7.77 -2.40
N GLU A 447 22.55 6.53 -2.42
CA GLU A 447 22.86 5.76 -1.20
C GLU A 447 23.88 6.48 -0.31
N LEU A 448 24.70 7.36 -0.87
CA LEU A 448 25.67 8.20 -0.14
C LEU A 448 25.13 9.60 0.12
N ALA A 449 24.30 10.13 -0.79
CA ALA A 449 23.82 11.51 -0.75
C ALA A 449 22.57 11.70 0.11
N SER A 450 21.69 10.70 0.18
CA SER A 450 20.41 10.82 0.87
C SER A 450 20.59 10.96 2.38
N THR A 451 19.88 11.93 2.95
CA THR A 451 19.83 12.18 4.39
C THR A 451 18.64 11.50 5.06
N TYR A 452 17.62 11.12 4.28
CA TYR A 452 16.33 10.57 4.73
C TYR A 452 15.62 11.48 5.74
N ARG A 453 15.85 12.79 5.68
CA ARG A 453 15.37 13.74 6.70
C ARG A 453 14.73 14.99 6.14
N GLU A 454 14.85 15.25 4.84
CA GLU A 454 14.40 16.50 4.21
C GLU A 454 12.98 16.88 4.64
N LEU A 455 12.02 15.94 4.59
CA LEU A 455 10.62 16.25 4.92
C LEU A 455 10.36 16.33 6.43
N ILE A 456 11.04 15.54 7.27
CA ILE A 456 10.91 15.67 8.74
C ILE A 456 11.50 17.00 9.23
N GLU A 457 12.56 17.51 8.58
CA GLU A 457 13.15 18.80 8.95
C GLU A 457 12.19 19.97 8.67
N GLU A 458 11.33 19.83 7.66
CA GLU A 458 10.27 20.78 7.35
C GLU A 458 9.00 20.53 8.18
N HIS A 459 8.67 19.28 8.45
CA HIS A 459 7.49 18.80 9.19
C HIS A 459 7.90 17.96 10.42
N PRO A 460 8.33 18.58 11.55
CA PRO A 460 8.93 17.85 12.68
C PRO A 460 8.02 16.85 13.42
N HIS A 461 6.71 16.88 13.17
CA HIS A 461 5.76 15.89 13.71
C HIS A 461 5.62 14.63 12.83
N SER A 462 6.10 14.70 11.58
CA SER A 462 6.02 13.62 10.61
C SER A 462 7.13 12.58 10.80
N PHE A 463 6.98 11.46 10.11
CA PHE A 463 7.98 10.40 10.03
C PHE A 463 8.42 10.19 8.59
N GLN A 464 9.59 9.61 8.38
CA GLN A 464 10.12 9.28 7.06
C GLN A 464 10.71 7.87 7.07
N TRP A 465 10.73 7.19 5.94
CA TRP A 465 11.43 5.92 5.81
C TRP A 465 12.93 6.07 6.09
N GLY A 466 13.44 5.28 7.03
CA GLY A 466 14.85 5.30 7.42
C GLY A 466 15.78 4.59 6.44
N PRO A 467 17.10 4.76 6.58
CA PRO A 467 18.09 4.30 5.60
C PRO A 467 18.20 2.77 5.41
N VAL A 468 17.74 1.98 6.38
CA VAL A 468 17.71 0.50 6.29
C VAL A 468 16.35 -0.05 5.86
N THR A 469 15.33 0.78 5.89
CA THR A 469 13.95 0.50 5.50
C THR A 469 13.73 0.87 4.04
N PHE A 470 14.32 1.98 3.60
CA PHE A 470 14.18 2.48 2.23
C PHE A 470 14.95 1.63 1.21
N ALA A 471 14.34 1.40 0.05
CA ALA A 471 14.92 0.83 -1.16
C ALA A 471 15.60 -0.55 -1.02
N HIS A 472 16.82 -0.69 -1.55
CA HIS A 472 17.40 -1.97 -1.95
C HIS A 472 18.14 -2.75 -0.86
N ASN A 473 17.71 -2.62 0.40
CA ASN A 473 18.38 -3.31 1.50
C ASN A 473 18.09 -4.81 1.48
N THR A 474 19.14 -5.62 1.25
CA THR A 474 19.03 -7.09 1.18
C THR A 474 19.86 -7.76 2.29
N PRO A 475 19.30 -7.97 3.49
CA PRO A 475 20.00 -8.62 4.61
C PRO A 475 20.39 -10.10 4.34
N ALA A 476 19.87 -10.70 3.27
CA ALA A 476 20.22 -12.05 2.85
C ALA A 476 21.63 -12.16 2.24
N ILE A 477 22.27 -11.04 1.89
CA ILE A 477 23.60 -11.02 1.26
C ILE A 477 24.71 -10.98 2.30
N LEU A 478 25.77 -11.75 2.05
CA LEU A 478 26.96 -11.80 2.89
C LEU A 478 27.61 -10.41 2.99
N THR A 479 28.02 -10.02 4.19
CA THR A 479 28.57 -8.73 4.61
C THR A 479 27.59 -7.56 4.66
N PHE A 480 26.28 -7.81 4.55
CA PHE A 480 25.26 -6.76 4.67
C PHE A 480 25.42 -5.93 5.94
N TRP A 481 25.48 -6.56 7.12
CA TRP A 481 25.53 -5.82 8.39
C TRP A 481 26.85 -5.05 8.52
N ALA A 482 27.98 -5.65 8.14
CA ALA A 482 29.26 -4.96 8.15
C ALA A 482 29.31 -3.75 7.20
N SER A 483 28.70 -3.86 6.02
CA SER A 483 28.71 -2.82 4.98
C SER A 483 27.73 -1.68 5.27
N LYS A 484 26.57 -1.99 5.86
CA LYS A 484 25.54 -1.02 6.25
C LYS A 484 25.74 -0.44 7.66
N TRP A 485 26.79 -0.84 8.40
CA TRP A 485 27.06 -0.36 9.77
C TRP A 485 26.85 1.14 9.94
N TRP A 486 27.42 1.96 9.05
CA TRP A 486 27.32 3.42 9.15
C TRP A 486 25.89 3.94 9.04
N ARG A 487 25.01 3.31 8.23
CA ARG A 487 23.58 3.62 8.19
C ARG A 487 22.84 3.14 9.43
N VAL A 488 23.26 2.02 10.01
CA VAL A 488 22.70 1.53 11.28
C VAL A 488 23.12 2.44 12.46
N GLU A 489 24.35 2.97 12.43
CA GLU A 489 24.84 3.98 13.39
C GLU A 489 24.01 5.27 13.31
N GLU A 490 23.66 5.72 12.10
CA GLU A 490 22.77 6.86 11.91
C GLU A 490 21.39 6.67 12.55
N LEU A 491 20.83 5.45 12.53
CA LEU A 491 19.58 5.17 13.26
C LEU A 491 19.77 5.50 14.73
N ALA A 492 20.85 5.04 15.34
CA ALA A 492 21.12 5.30 16.76
C ALA A 492 21.27 6.80 17.06
N ASP A 493 21.95 7.53 16.18
CA ASP A 493 22.29 8.94 16.36
C ASP A 493 21.14 9.91 16.05
N MET A 494 20.16 9.52 15.23
CA MET A 494 19.10 10.45 14.77
C MET A 494 17.81 9.81 14.24
N GLY A 495 17.50 8.56 14.61
CA GLY A 495 16.35 7.84 14.04
C GLY A 495 15.01 7.99 14.75
N ASP A 496 14.80 8.96 15.65
CA ASP A 496 13.56 9.06 16.44
C ASP A 496 12.28 9.31 15.63
N HIS A 497 12.41 9.93 14.46
CA HIS A 497 11.33 10.19 13.50
C HIS A 497 11.40 9.30 12.25
N TRP A 498 12.13 8.18 12.30
CA TRP A 498 12.17 7.24 11.19
C TRP A 498 11.23 6.07 11.38
N ILE A 499 10.63 5.62 10.27
CA ILE A 499 10.17 4.24 10.15
C ILE A 499 11.43 3.39 9.97
N SER A 500 11.62 2.41 10.86
CA SER A 500 12.80 1.55 10.91
C SER A 500 12.41 0.10 10.63
N GLY A 501 13.40 -0.81 10.62
CA GLY A 501 13.21 -2.21 10.22
C GLY A 501 13.79 -2.51 8.84
N VAL A 502 13.97 -3.79 8.55
CA VAL A 502 14.58 -4.28 7.29
C VAL A 502 13.62 -5.11 6.44
N ALA A 503 12.40 -5.32 6.91
CA ALA A 503 11.45 -6.28 6.34
C ALA A 503 10.13 -5.58 6.01
N ASN A 504 10.11 -4.86 4.89
CA ASN A 504 8.90 -4.34 4.27
C ASN A 504 8.68 -4.99 2.89
N HIS A 505 7.58 -4.64 2.24
CA HIS A 505 7.23 -5.16 0.92
C HIS A 505 8.34 -4.91 -0.12
N ASP A 506 9.00 -3.75 -0.09
CA ASP A 506 10.07 -3.37 -1.02
C ASP A 506 11.37 -4.13 -0.83
N THR A 507 11.87 -4.16 0.41
CA THR A 507 13.14 -4.82 0.73
C THR A 507 13.00 -6.31 0.46
N MET A 508 11.87 -6.94 0.81
CA MET A 508 11.60 -8.34 0.52
C MET A 508 11.56 -8.64 -0.98
N ARG A 509 10.86 -7.80 -1.78
CA ARG A 509 10.89 -7.92 -3.24
C ARG A 509 12.31 -7.84 -3.75
N ARG A 510 13.08 -6.85 -3.29
CA ARG A 510 14.43 -6.66 -3.81
C ARG A 510 15.33 -7.85 -3.48
N GLY A 511 15.19 -8.43 -2.29
CA GLY A 511 15.87 -9.67 -1.92
C GLY A 511 15.58 -10.82 -2.88
N ALA A 512 14.33 -10.95 -3.32
CA ALA A 512 13.91 -11.98 -4.28
C ALA A 512 14.48 -11.80 -5.70
N GLN A 513 14.95 -10.60 -6.03
CA GLN A 513 15.48 -10.25 -7.37
C GLN A 513 17.01 -10.38 -7.45
N VAL A 514 17.70 -10.63 -6.34
CA VAL A 514 19.17 -10.66 -6.34
C VAL A 514 19.69 -11.96 -6.95
N GLU A 515 20.53 -11.83 -7.98
CA GLU A 515 21.35 -12.93 -8.47
C GLU A 515 22.42 -13.32 -7.43
N VAL A 516 22.47 -14.59 -7.08
CA VAL A 516 23.55 -15.20 -6.30
C VAL A 516 24.17 -16.32 -7.10
N GLY A 517 25.50 -16.43 -7.05
CA GLY A 517 26.22 -17.33 -7.95
C GLY A 517 27.53 -17.86 -7.37
N GLU A 518 28.05 -18.93 -7.98
CA GLU A 518 29.29 -19.58 -7.55
C GLU A 518 30.56 -18.94 -8.13
N GLU A 519 30.43 -17.89 -8.96
CA GLU A 519 31.58 -17.17 -9.51
C GLU A 519 32.31 -16.39 -8.41
N TRP A 520 33.63 -16.21 -8.57
CA TRP A 520 34.49 -15.66 -7.51
C TRP A 520 34.17 -14.19 -7.17
N ASP A 521 33.55 -13.47 -8.10
CA ASP A 521 33.11 -12.07 -8.02
C ASP A 521 31.59 -11.92 -7.99
N ALA A 522 30.84 -13.02 -7.98
CA ALA A 522 29.40 -12.99 -7.83
C ALA A 522 29.00 -12.58 -6.41
N THR A 523 27.86 -11.91 -6.30
CA THR A 523 27.17 -11.70 -5.03
C THR A 523 26.93 -13.05 -4.36
N GLN A 524 27.18 -13.12 -3.05
CA GLN A 524 27.02 -14.34 -2.25
C GLN A 524 25.89 -14.14 -1.26
N GLU A 525 25.02 -15.14 -1.16
CA GLU A 525 24.11 -15.27 -0.02
C GLU A 525 24.90 -15.39 1.29
N ASN A 526 24.30 -15.04 2.42
CA ASN A 526 24.89 -15.27 3.72
C ASN A 526 24.81 -16.78 4.07
N PRO A 527 25.93 -17.52 4.07
CA PRO A 527 25.93 -18.96 4.27
C PRO A 527 25.78 -19.37 5.74
N TYR A 528 25.75 -18.40 6.67
CA TYR A 528 25.59 -18.65 8.10
C TYR A 528 24.12 -18.66 8.52
N LEU A 529 23.22 -18.10 7.70
CA LEU A 529 21.78 -18.11 7.95
C LEU A 529 21.18 -19.49 7.69
N SER A 530 21.46 -20.12 6.55
CA SER A 530 20.90 -21.44 6.18
C SER A 530 21.78 -22.18 5.17
N ASP A 531 21.57 -23.49 5.06
CA ASP A 531 22.16 -24.34 4.02
C ASP A 531 21.42 -24.26 2.67
N THR A 532 20.30 -23.51 2.61
CA THR A 532 19.46 -23.33 1.42
C THR A 532 19.15 -21.86 1.19
N LEU A 533 19.06 -21.43 -0.08
CA LEU A 533 18.70 -20.06 -0.44
C LEU A 533 17.36 -19.64 0.19
N ARG A 534 16.34 -20.50 0.12
CA ARG A 534 15.05 -20.28 0.77
C ARG A 534 15.17 -20.03 2.27
N GLY A 535 15.88 -20.89 2.99
CA GLY A 535 16.06 -20.67 4.43
C GLY A 535 16.89 -19.42 4.73
N THR A 536 17.80 -19.02 3.83
CA THR A 536 18.62 -17.81 3.97
C THR A 536 17.77 -16.56 3.85
N ILE A 537 16.94 -16.44 2.80
CA ILE A 537 16.06 -15.27 2.64
C ILE A 537 15.00 -15.21 3.74
N GLU A 538 14.40 -16.34 4.11
CA GLU A 538 13.42 -16.43 5.20
C GLU A 538 14.00 -15.96 6.55
N ARG A 539 15.22 -16.40 6.90
CA ARG A 539 15.89 -16.01 8.15
C ARG A 539 16.51 -14.62 8.10
N ALA A 540 16.74 -14.05 6.91
CA ALA A 540 17.28 -12.71 6.77
C ALA A 540 16.24 -11.63 7.07
N TYR A 541 15.01 -11.82 6.60
CA TYR A 541 13.91 -10.86 6.79
C TYR A 541 13.09 -11.13 8.06
N ASP A 542 13.12 -12.34 8.61
CA ASP A 542 12.61 -12.66 9.95
C ASP A 542 13.76 -13.18 10.82
N ASN A 543 14.57 -12.23 11.28
CA ASN A 543 15.85 -12.46 11.95
C ASN A 543 15.80 -12.05 13.43
N PRO A 544 15.96 -12.97 14.39
CA PRO A 544 15.85 -12.65 15.82
C PRO A 544 16.81 -11.56 16.30
N ALA A 545 18.05 -11.52 15.79
CA ALA A 545 19.02 -10.49 16.16
C ALA A 545 18.62 -9.11 15.61
N SER A 546 18.17 -9.03 14.36
CA SER A 546 17.71 -7.77 13.78
C SER A 546 16.39 -7.28 14.39
N ASN A 547 15.47 -8.19 14.69
CA ASN A 547 14.22 -7.89 15.37
C ASN A 547 14.53 -7.31 16.76
N MET A 548 15.39 -7.95 17.55
CA MET A 548 15.81 -7.41 18.85
C MET A 548 16.57 -6.08 18.73
N LEU A 549 17.39 -5.89 17.70
CA LEU A 549 18.08 -4.61 17.46
C LEU A 549 17.07 -3.48 17.25
N MET A 550 16.08 -3.67 16.38
CA MET A 550 15.11 -2.62 16.01
C MET A 550 14.07 -2.38 17.12
N TYR A 551 13.56 -3.43 17.74
CA TYR A 551 12.49 -3.32 18.75
C TYR A 551 13.01 -3.07 20.16
N CYS A 552 14.15 -3.63 20.54
CA CYS A 552 14.62 -3.58 21.93
C CYS A 552 15.72 -2.54 22.17
N PHE A 553 16.26 -1.90 21.12
CA PHE A 553 17.43 -1.05 21.26
C PHE A 553 17.39 0.25 20.43
N LEU A 554 17.22 0.17 19.11
CA LEU A 554 17.28 1.34 18.22
C LEU A 554 16.01 2.21 18.27
N PRO A 555 16.15 3.52 17.93
CA PRO A 555 15.03 4.45 17.88
C PRO A 555 14.15 4.30 16.63
N GLY A 556 13.12 5.13 16.55
CA GLY A 556 12.15 5.15 15.44
C GLY A 556 11.00 4.18 15.63
N VAL A 557 10.19 3.97 14.60
CA VAL A 557 9.04 3.06 14.63
C VAL A 557 9.36 1.84 13.76
N PRO A 558 9.67 0.67 14.35
CA PRO A 558 9.95 -0.52 13.55
C PRO A 558 8.70 -0.97 12.81
N MET A 559 8.86 -1.29 11.53
CA MET A 559 7.85 -1.83 10.65
C MET A 559 8.26 -3.24 10.19
N ASP A 560 7.32 -4.17 10.32
CA ASP A 560 7.43 -5.50 9.73
C ASP A 560 6.41 -5.67 8.61
N PHE A 561 6.65 -6.62 7.71
CA PHE A 561 5.70 -7.06 6.71
C PHE A 561 5.21 -8.47 7.02
N THR A 562 3.92 -8.70 6.87
CA THR A 562 3.32 -10.01 7.23
C THR A 562 3.92 -11.20 6.51
N HIS A 563 4.38 -11.05 5.26
CA HIS A 563 5.02 -12.15 4.55
C HIS A 563 6.40 -12.47 5.13
N ALA A 564 7.14 -11.45 5.62
CA ALA A 564 8.39 -11.67 6.34
C ALA A 564 8.13 -12.48 7.62
N ASN A 565 7.19 -12.02 8.46
CA ASN A 565 6.84 -12.69 9.72
C ASN A 565 6.38 -14.13 9.51
N ALA A 566 5.61 -14.38 8.45
CA ALA A 566 5.13 -15.71 8.07
C ALA A 566 6.19 -16.57 7.38
N ARG A 567 7.35 -16.00 7.00
CA ARG A 567 8.35 -16.61 6.12
C ARG A 567 7.75 -17.09 4.79
N ALA A 568 6.81 -16.31 4.29
CA ALA A 568 6.16 -16.51 3.01
C ALA A 568 6.90 -15.71 1.91
N PRO A 569 6.82 -16.16 0.65
CA PRO A 569 7.43 -15.45 -0.46
C PRO A 569 6.68 -14.14 -0.76
N TRP A 570 7.40 -13.21 -1.35
CA TRP A 570 6.84 -11.95 -1.81
C TRP A 570 7.46 -11.52 -3.14
N TYR A 571 6.66 -10.89 -3.99
CA TYR A 571 7.03 -10.53 -5.35
C TYR A 571 6.27 -9.29 -5.82
N PHE A 572 6.85 -8.53 -6.76
CA PHE A 572 6.22 -7.38 -7.42
C PHE A 572 5.13 -7.84 -8.40
N VAL A 573 3.95 -8.16 -7.88
CA VAL A 573 2.83 -8.61 -8.70
C VAL A 573 2.08 -7.40 -9.25
N ARG A 574 1.98 -7.32 -10.57
CA ARG A 574 1.06 -6.43 -11.29
C ARG A 574 0.51 -7.17 -12.51
N ASP A 575 -0.69 -7.72 -12.42
CA ASP A 575 -1.30 -8.47 -13.52
C ASP A 575 -2.12 -7.58 -14.47
N THR A 576 -1.81 -6.28 -14.51
CA THR A 576 -2.58 -5.23 -15.17
C THR A 576 -1.87 -4.58 -16.36
N ASP A 577 -0.54 -4.51 -16.36
CA ASP A 577 0.28 -3.81 -17.35
C ASP A 577 0.72 -4.74 -18.50
N ASP A 578 0.37 -4.51 -19.76
CA ASP A 578 0.87 -5.35 -20.86
C ASP A 578 2.25 -4.91 -21.37
N THR A 579 2.57 -3.64 -21.22
CA THR A 579 3.71 -2.95 -21.83
C THR A 579 5.02 -3.32 -21.15
N TRP A 580 5.07 -3.32 -19.81
CA TRP A 580 6.29 -3.59 -19.06
C TRP A 580 6.29 -4.92 -18.31
N ASN A 581 5.19 -5.69 -18.33
CA ASN A 581 5.10 -6.91 -17.54
C ASN A 581 6.19 -7.94 -17.84
N VAL A 582 6.58 -8.12 -19.11
CA VAL A 582 7.67 -9.03 -19.46
C VAL A 582 9.00 -8.60 -18.81
N LYS A 583 9.27 -7.29 -18.80
CA LYS A 583 10.45 -6.72 -18.13
C LYS A 583 10.39 -6.90 -16.62
N VAL A 584 9.22 -6.70 -16.00
CA VAL A 584 9.03 -6.90 -14.56
C VAL A 584 9.26 -8.36 -14.18
N VAL A 585 8.65 -9.30 -14.91
CA VAL A 585 8.86 -10.75 -14.71
C VAL A 585 10.33 -11.12 -14.88
N ALA A 586 11.00 -10.57 -15.89
CA ALA A 586 12.43 -10.79 -16.13
C ALA A 586 13.31 -10.27 -14.98
N ASN A 587 13.03 -9.06 -14.46
CA ASN A 587 13.70 -8.54 -13.25
C ASN A 587 13.45 -9.42 -12.01
N GLY A 588 12.39 -10.22 -12.05
CA GLY A 588 12.00 -11.21 -11.05
C GLY A 588 12.56 -12.61 -11.22
N ALA A 589 13.42 -12.86 -12.21
CA ALA A 589 13.81 -14.22 -12.59
C ALA A 589 14.37 -15.06 -11.42
N TYR A 590 15.09 -14.44 -10.49
CA TYR A 590 15.71 -15.10 -9.35
C TYR A 590 14.73 -15.46 -8.22
N PHE A 591 13.45 -15.04 -8.30
CA PHE A 591 12.41 -15.45 -7.34
C PHE A 591 12.32 -16.97 -7.21
N VAL A 592 12.46 -17.67 -8.34
CA VAL A 592 12.44 -19.14 -8.40
C VAL A 592 13.61 -19.77 -7.65
N ASP A 593 14.77 -19.11 -7.62
CA ASP A 593 15.96 -19.60 -6.91
C ASP A 593 15.82 -19.45 -5.41
N TRP A 594 15.26 -18.31 -5.00
CA TRP A 594 15.09 -17.98 -3.59
C TRP A 594 13.93 -18.74 -2.95
N TYR A 595 12.76 -18.84 -3.58
CA TYR A 595 11.55 -19.29 -2.88
C TYR A 595 10.99 -20.63 -3.33
N VAL A 596 11.14 -20.98 -4.61
CA VAL A 596 10.41 -22.11 -5.18
C VAL A 596 11.21 -23.40 -5.03
N THR A 597 10.65 -24.36 -4.29
CA THR A 597 11.25 -25.69 -4.12
C THR A 597 10.70 -26.67 -5.15
N GLU A 598 11.43 -27.76 -5.42
CA GLU A 598 10.96 -28.82 -6.33
C GLU A 598 9.63 -29.43 -5.85
N GLU A 599 9.45 -29.56 -4.54
CA GLU A 599 8.22 -30.05 -3.93
C GLU A 599 7.05 -29.10 -4.18
N ALA A 600 7.24 -27.79 -3.91
CA ALA A 600 6.22 -26.78 -4.16
C ALA A 600 5.85 -26.69 -5.64
N PHE A 601 6.84 -26.71 -6.54
CA PHE A 601 6.56 -26.68 -7.97
C PHE A 601 5.91 -27.96 -8.48
N THR A 602 6.17 -29.13 -7.89
CA THR A 602 5.55 -30.40 -8.33
C THR A 602 4.10 -30.53 -7.85
N ASP A 603 3.68 -29.80 -6.82
CA ASP A 603 2.29 -29.79 -6.35
C ASP A 603 1.33 -29.40 -7.49
N SER A 604 0.32 -30.23 -7.76
CA SER A 604 -0.63 -29.99 -8.85
C SER A 604 -1.51 -28.76 -8.66
N GLU A 605 -1.60 -28.24 -7.44
CA GLU A 605 -2.40 -27.04 -7.13
C GLU A 605 -1.60 -25.74 -7.29
N GLN A 606 -0.27 -25.81 -7.39
CA GLN A 606 0.61 -24.64 -7.53
C GLN A 606 1.06 -24.45 -8.98
N PHE A 607 1.37 -23.21 -9.38
CA PHE A 607 1.90 -22.88 -10.72
C PHE A 607 1.11 -23.50 -11.88
N THR A 608 -0.21 -23.53 -11.77
CA THR A 608 -1.09 -24.27 -12.68
C THR A 608 -1.04 -23.71 -14.09
N ARG A 609 -1.01 -22.38 -14.24
CA ARG A 609 -1.04 -21.69 -15.53
C ARG A 609 0.29 -21.86 -16.26
N LEU A 610 1.41 -21.72 -15.56
CA LEU A 610 2.74 -21.98 -16.12
C LEU A 610 2.90 -23.44 -16.57
N LYS A 611 2.35 -24.40 -15.82
CA LYS A 611 2.35 -25.81 -16.24
C LYS A 611 1.50 -26.05 -17.48
N GLU A 612 0.36 -25.38 -17.60
CA GLU A 612 -0.50 -25.44 -18.79
C GLU A 612 0.20 -24.86 -20.02
N LEU A 613 1.05 -23.85 -19.86
CA LEU A 613 1.90 -23.33 -20.94
C LEU A 613 2.95 -24.33 -21.42
N GLY A 614 3.45 -25.19 -20.51
CA GLY A 614 4.36 -26.29 -20.85
C GLY A 614 5.54 -26.49 -19.90
N PHE A 615 5.65 -25.69 -18.83
CA PHE A 615 6.73 -25.83 -17.85
C PHE A 615 6.50 -27.05 -16.93
N GLU A 616 7.15 -28.16 -17.26
CA GLU A 616 7.01 -29.43 -16.52
C GLU A 616 7.98 -29.59 -15.34
N THR A 617 9.07 -28.82 -15.30
CA THR A 617 10.12 -28.92 -14.27
C THR A 617 10.55 -27.55 -13.76
N LEU A 618 10.93 -27.48 -12.48
CA LEU A 618 11.42 -26.24 -11.86
C LEU A 618 12.66 -25.70 -12.57
N ASP A 619 13.61 -26.60 -12.89
CA ASP A 619 14.82 -26.24 -13.65
C ASP A 619 14.48 -25.61 -15.01
N GLY A 620 13.40 -26.08 -15.67
CA GLY A 620 12.99 -25.55 -16.97
C GLY A 620 12.39 -24.15 -16.85
N LEU A 621 11.64 -23.89 -15.77
CA LEU A 621 11.12 -22.55 -15.47
C LEU A 621 12.25 -21.58 -15.10
N ARG A 622 13.19 -22.02 -14.25
CA ARG A 622 14.38 -21.26 -13.85
C ARG A 622 15.24 -20.87 -15.05
N ASP A 623 15.63 -21.85 -15.87
CA ASP A 623 16.48 -21.64 -17.04
C ASP A 623 15.84 -20.64 -18.01
N PHE A 624 14.51 -20.73 -18.20
CA PHE A 624 13.79 -19.77 -19.03
C PHE A 624 13.78 -18.37 -18.44
N GLY A 625 13.49 -18.21 -17.14
CA GLY A 625 13.51 -16.91 -16.45
C GLY A 625 14.87 -16.22 -16.54
N HIS A 626 15.96 -16.94 -16.26
CA HIS A 626 17.33 -16.41 -16.38
C HIS A 626 17.67 -16.02 -17.83
N THR A 627 17.25 -16.84 -18.80
CA THR A 627 17.46 -16.55 -20.22
C THR A 627 16.68 -15.31 -20.64
N LEU A 628 15.42 -15.17 -20.19
CA LEU A 628 14.56 -14.02 -20.43
C LEU A 628 15.21 -12.73 -19.90
N ALA A 629 15.70 -12.74 -18.66
CA ALA A 629 16.41 -11.61 -18.06
C ALA A 629 17.66 -11.22 -18.87
N ALA A 630 18.54 -12.18 -19.17
CA ALA A 630 19.78 -11.92 -19.87
C ALA A 630 19.59 -11.45 -21.32
N MET A 631 18.59 -11.98 -22.03
CA MET A 631 18.31 -11.59 -23.42
C MET A 631 17.48 -10.30 -23.49
N GLY A 632 16.54 -10.10 -22.57
CA GLY A 632 15.69 -8.91 -22.51
C GLY A 632 16.50 -7.63 -22.36
N GLU A 633 17.45 -7.61 -21.42
CA GLU A 633 18.37 -6.48 -21.25
C GLU A 633 19.17 -6.16 -22.52
N ALA A 634 19.58 -7.18 -23.28
CA ALA A 634 20.40 -6.99 -24.49
C ALA A 634 19.66 -6.32 -25.65
N VAL A 635 18.32 -6.36 -25.65
CA VAL A 635 17.46 -5.76 -26.69
C VAL A 635 16.51 -4.70 -26.12
N ASP A 636 16.78 -4.23 -24.90
CA ASP A 636 15.95 -3.23 -24.21
C ASP A 636 14.45 -3.64 -24.14
N TYR A 637 14.21 -4.94 -23.98
CA TYR A 637 12.88 -5.55 -23.92
C TYR A 637 11.96 -5.29 -25.13
N ASP A 638 12.52 -5.01 -26.31
CA ASP A 638 11.76 -5.06 -27.56
C ASP A 638 11.27 -6.50 -27.80
N LEU A 639 9.96 -6.74 -27.62
CA LEU A 639 9.38 -8.08 -27.67
C LEU A 639 9.47 -8.74 -29.06
N ASP A 640 9.45 -7.93 -30.13
CA ASP A 640 9.59 -8.42 -31.51
C ASP A 640 11.02 -8.91 -31.79
N GLU A 641 12.03 -8.31 -31.13
CA GLU A 641 13.42 -8.77 -31.19
C GLU A 641 13.71 -9.90 -30.18
N LEU A 642 13.09 -9.85 -29.00
CA LEU A 642 13.31 -10.80 -27.90
C LEU A 642 12.72 -12.19 -28.20
N ALA A 643 11.49 -12.26 -28.72
CA ALA A 643 10.82 -13.54 -28.98
C ALA A 643 11.63 -14.47 -29.91
N PRO A 644 12.18 -14.00 -31.05
CA PRO A 644 13.05 -14.83 -31.89
C PRO A 644 14.38 -15.27 -31.24
N LEU A 645 14.93 -14.47 -30.31
CA LEU A 645 16.12 -14.84 -29.56
C LEU A 645 15.82 -15.98 -28.59
N LEU A 646 14.69 -15.88 -27.88
CA LEU A 646 14.22 -16.92 -26.96
C LEU A 646 13.82 -18.20 -27.69
N ASP A 647 13.18 -18.10 -28.85
CA ASP A 647 12.78 -19.25 -29.70
C ASP A 647 13.96 -20.17 -30.02
N ALA A 648 15.17 -19.60 -30.16
CA ALA A 648 16.39 -20.36 -30.42
C ALA A 648 16.80 -21.31 -29.28
N THR A 649 16.27 -21.11 -28.07
CA THR A 649 16.47 -22.00 -26.92
C THR A 649 15.45 -23.14 -26.86
N ASN A 650 14.45 -23.13 -27.76
CA ASN A 650 13.32 -24.07 -27.80
C ASN A 650 12.58 -24.16 -26.45
N PRO A 651 12.08 -23.03 -25.94
CA PRO A 651 11.35 -22.99 -24.68
C PRO A 651 10.01 -23.72 -24.79
N PRO A 652 9.41 -24.14 -23.66
CA PRO A 652 8.17 -24.90 -23.67
C PRO A 652 6.95 -23.98 -23.80
N LEU A 653 6.99 -23.01 -24.71
CA LEU A 653 5.91 -22.05 -24.95
C LEU A 653 5.31 -22.30 -26.33
N GLY A 654 4.22 -23.08 -26.38
CA GLY A 654 3.49 -23.38 -27.62
C GLY A 654 4.20 -24.34 -28.61
N ASP A 655 3.51 -24.62 -29.73
CA ASP A 655 3.96 -25.55 -30.79
C ASP A 655 4.54 -24.84 -32.05
N GLY A 656 4.65 -23.51 -32.03
CA GLY A 656 5.05 -22.65 -33.15
C GLY A 656 6.21 -21.73 -32.80
N PRO A 657 6.70 -20.89 -33.75
CA PRO A 657 7.70 -19.87 -33.45
C PRO A 657 7.14 -18.88 -32.43
N LEU A 658 7.94 -18.52 -31.42
CA LEU A 658 7.53 -17.53 -30.43
C LEU A 658 7.27 -16.15 -31.04
N GLY A 659 6.23 -15.49 -30.56
CA GLY A 659 5.97 -14.05 -30.76
C GLY A 659 5.76 -13.29 -29.45
N PRO A 660 5.58 -11.95 -29.51
CA PRO A 660 5.31 -11.10 -28.34
C PRO A 660 4.18 -11.61 -27.45
N GLY A 661 3.04 -11.99 -28.06
CA GLY A 661 1.88 -12.49 -27.31
C GLY A 661 2.12 -13.77 -26.51
N ASP A 662 3.10 -14.60 -26.90
CA ASP A 662 3.49 -15.77 -26.10
C ASP A 662 4.25 -15.35 -24.83
N LEU A 663 5.05 -14.27 -24.92
CA LEU A 663 5.78 -13.69 -23.78
C LEU A 663 4.83 -12.96 -22.82
N GLU A 664 3.87 -12.21 -23.36
CA GLU A 664 2.80 -11.57 -22.57
C GLU A 664 1.96 -12.64 -21.84
N SER A 665 1.59 -13.72 -22.53
CA SER A 665 0.86 -14.84 -21.93
C SER A 665 1.66 -15.52 -20.80
N TYR A 666 2.97 -15.70 -20.99
CA TYR A 666 3.87 -16.18 -19.96
C TYR A 666 3.92 -15.23 -18.76
N ALA A 667 4.07 -13.92 -19.00
CA ALA A 667 4.18 -12.93 -17.94
C ALA A 667 2.89 -12.87 -17.10
N LEU A 668 1.72 -12.88 -17.75
CA LEU A 668 0.43 -12.93 -17.06
C LEU A 668 0.26 -14.22 -16.23
N ALA A 669 0.63 -15.38 -16.81
CA ALA A 669 0.59 -16.65 -16.10
C ALA A 669 1.53 -16.65 -14.87
N TRP A 670 2.73 -16.10 -15.00
CA TRP A 670 3.69 -15.92 -13.92
C TRP A 670 3.11 -15.07 -12.80
N MET A 671 2.62 -13.87 -13.11
CA MET A 671 2.08 -12.94 -12.11
C MET A 671 0.97 -13.58 -11.28
N ARG A 672 0.03 -14.26 -11.94
CA ARG A 672 -1.10 -14.91 -11.28
C ARG A 672 -0.72 -16.13 -10.46
N ASP A 673 0.17 -16.97 -10.99
CA ASP A 673 0.66 -18.14 -10.25
C ASP A 673 1.52 -17.74 -9.05
N VAL A 674 2.35 -16.69 -9.17
CA VAL A 674 3.16 -16.17 -8.05
C VAL A 674 2.29 -15.49 -6.99
N ALA A 675 1.26 -14.73 -7.39
CA ALA A 675 0.29 -14.15 -6.46
C ALA A 675 -0.43 -15.22 -5.63
N GLU A 676 -0.88 -16.30 -6.28
CA GLU A 676 -1.49 -17.45 -5.63
C GLU A 676 -0.50 -18.14 -4.69
N PHE A 677 0.73 -18.40 -5.15
CA PHE A 677 1.79 -19.00 -4.34
C PHE A 677 2.19 -18.15 -3.12
N ALA A 678 2.06 -16.83 -3.20
CA ALA A 678 2.34 -15.90 -2.10
C ALA A 678 1.20 -15.78 -1.06
N ASN A 679 0.03 -16.37 -1.31
CA ASN A 679 -1.09 -16.28 -0.36
C ASN A 679 -0.72 -16.95 0.98
N LEU A 680 -0.87 -16.21 2.08
CA LEU A 680 -0.46 -16.65 3.43
C LEU A 680 -1.22 -17.88 3.93
N SER A 681 -2.39 -18.19 3.36
CA SER A 681 -3.15 -19.38 3.73
C SER A 681 -2.40 -20.69 3.43
N HIS A 682 -1.47 -20.68 2.48
CA HIS A 682 -0.62 -21.83 2.18
C HIS A 682 0.46 -22.11 3.24
N TYR A 683 0.72 -21.15 4.12
CA TYR A 683 1.84 -21.20 5.08
C TYR A 683 1.36 -21.33 6.53
N GLU A 684 0.06 -21.44 6.79
CA GLU A 684 -0.50 -21.46 8.16
C GLU A 684 -0.02 -22.66 8.98
N GLU A 685 0.11 -23.83 8.35
CA GLU A 685 0.50 -25.07 9.02
C GLU A 685 2.02 -25.19 9.24
N ASP A 686 2.82 -24.39 8.54
CA ASP A 686 4.29 -24.44 8.54
C ASP A 686 4.94 -23.49 9.57
N GLN A 687 4.13 -22.77 10.34
CA GLN A 687 4.62 -21.79 11.31
C GLN A 687 5.29 -22.45 12.53
N ASP A 688 6.48 -21.96 12.89
CA ASP A 688 7.21 -22.42 14.07
C ASP A 688 6.71 -21.71 15.34
N ALA A 689 6.25 -22.48 16.32
CA ALA A 689 5.62 -21.95 17.52
C ALA A 689 6.60 -21.23 18.46
N ASP A 690 7.87 -21.65 18.53
CA ASP A 690 8.86 -21.02 19.42
C ASP A 690 9.33 -19.68 18.82
N ARG A 691 9.49 -19.64 17.49
CA ARG A 691 9.83 -18.43 16.72
C ARG A 691 8.74 -17.37 16.84
N THR A 692 7.52 -17.70 16.41
CA THR A 692 6.40 -16.74 16.38
C THR A 692 6.06 -16.20 17.78
N ALA A 693 6.21 -17.04 18.82
CA ALA A 693 6.04 -16.61 20.20
C ALA A 693 7.19 -15.71 20.68
N PHE A 694 8.41 -15.95 20.22
CA PHE A 694 9.55 -15.09 20.49
C PHE A 694 9.39 -13.72 19.82
N ASP A 695 9.00 -13.67 18.55
CA ASP A 695 8.80 -12.40 17.83
C ASP A 695 7.68 -11.57 18.47
N LEU A 696 6.59 -12.22 18.91
CA LEU A 696 5.56 -11.54 19.69
C LEU A 696 6.12 -10.92 20.97
N ARG A 697 6.96 -11.63 21.72
CA ARG A 697 7.61 -11.10 22.93
C ARG A 697 8.58 -9.95 22.64
N VAL A 698 9.24 -9.94 21.47
CA VAL A 698 10.08 -8.82 21.03
C VAL A 698 9.22 -7.56 20.85
N ARG A 699 8.04 -7.70 20.25
CA ARG A 699 7.10 -6.58 20.10
C ARG A 699 6.51 -6.13 21.43
N GLU A 700 6.11 -7.05 22.30
CA GLU A 700 5.65 -6.74 23.66
C GLU A 700 6.73 -5.98 24.46
N PHE A 701 8.00 -6.37 24.33
CA PHE A 701 9.12 -5.68 24.98
C PHE A 701 9.20 -4.20 24.58
N ARG A 702 8.92 -3.89 23.31
CA ARG A 702 8.86 -2.52 22.78
C ARG A 702 7.70 -1.74 23.38
N HIS A 703 6.50 -2.33 23.45
CA HIS A 703 5.32 -1.68 24.04
C HIS A 703 5.47 -1.36 25.52
N GLU A 704 6.22 -2.19 26.27
CA GLU A 704 6.55 -1.89 27.68
C GLU A 704 7.51 -0.70 27.82
N ARG A 705 8.20 -0.31 26.75
CA ARG A 705 9.30 0.66 26.76
C ARG A 705 9.19 1.66 25.59
N PRO A 706 8.12 2.47 25.54
CA PRO A 706 7.89 3.42 24.45
C PRO A 706 9.01 4.47 24.32
N TRP A 707 9.79 4.71 25.39
CA TRP A 707 10.96 5.59 25.38
C TRP A 707 12.06 5.12 24.42
N LEU A 708 12.06 3.84 24.02
CA LEU A 708 13.03 3.31 23.04
C LEU A 708 12.89 3.98 21.68
N ARG A 709 11.76 4.64 21.37
CA ARG A 709 11.57 5.44 20.17
C ARG A 709 12.52 6.63 20.08
N GLU A 710 12.91 7.20 21.22
CA GLU A 710 13.78 8.37 21.27
C GLU A 710 15.20 8.00 20.83
N THR A 711 15.89 8.92 20.15
CA THR A 711 17.31 8.81 19.77
C THR A 711 18.21 8.59 20.98
N LEU A 712 19.37 7.95 20.78
CA LEU A 712 20.30 7.69 21.87
C LEU A 712 20.77 8.98 22.55
N ALA A 713 20.82 8.97 23.88
CA ALA A 713 21.24 10.11 24.69
C ALA A 713 22.77 10.21 24.84
N ASP A 714 23.26 11.40 25.19
CA ASP A 714 24.67 11.63 25.52
C ASP A 714 25.16 10.68 26.63
N GLY A 715 26.00 9.71 26.28
CA GLY A 715 26.59 8.73 27.20
C GLY A 715 26.03 7.32 27.08
N GLU A 716 24.98 7.13 26.28
CA GLU A 716 24.62 5.82 25.74
C GLU A 716 25.66 5.36 24.72
N VAL A 717 25.77 4.06 24.50
CA VAL A 717 26.79 3.46 23.62
C VAL A 717 26.10 2.54 22.63
N PHE A 718 26.47 2.64 21.36
CA PHE A 718 26.17 1.65 20.33
C PHE A 718 27.37 1.53 19.42
N ASP A 719 27.88 0.30 19.25
CA ASP A 719 29.08 0.04 18.46
C ASP A 719 29.11 -1.45 18.05
N TYR A 720 30.12 -1.85 17.27
CA TYR A 720 30.39 -3.25 16.98
C TYR A 720 31.83 -3.66 17.27
N ARG A 721 32.05 -4.96 17.43
CA ARG A 721 33.37 -5.50 17.77
C ARG A 721 34.38 -5.28 16.62
N HIS A 722 35.45 -4.54 16.92
CA HIS A 722 36.56 -4.31 15.99
C HIS A 722 37.88 -5.03 16.38
N PRO A 723 38.56 -5.70 15.43
CA PRO A 723 38.06 -6.07 14.10
C PRO A 723 36.93 -7.10 14.20
N THR A 724 36.14 -7.28 13.12
CA THR A 724 35.05 -8.26 13.09
C THR A 724 35.52 -9.68 13.46
N ASP A 725 36.69 -10.09 12.98
CA ASP A 725 37.27 -11.42 13.23
C ASP A 725 36.28 -12.57 12.95
N GLN A 726 35.76 -12.59 11.72
CA GLN A 726 34.80 -13.57 11.18
C GLN A 726 33.35 -13.45 11.69
N SER A 727 33.03 -12.46 12.53
CA SER A 727 31.65 -12.20 12.99
C SER A 727 31.38 -10.70 13.16
N VAL A 728 30.17 -10.25 12.87
CA VAL A 728 29.70 -8.88 13.07
C VAL A 728 28.89 -8.87 14.37
N VAL A 729 29.54 -8.50 15.47
CA VAL A 729 28.90 -8.47 16.80
C VAL A 729 28.57 -7.04 17.18
N TYR A 730 27.29 -6.71 17.21
CA TYR A 730 26.79 -5.41 17.69
C TYR A 730 26.57 -5.45 19.19
N TYR A 731 26.78 -4.32 19.84
CA TYR A 731 26.52 -4.17 21.26
C TYR A 731 26.16 -2.72 21.59
N GLY A 732 25.47 -2.53 22.71
CA GLY A 732 25.18 -1.20 23.17
C GLY A 732 24.53 -1.16 24.55
N CYS A 733 24.53 0.03 25.15
CA CYS A 733 23.92 0.29 26.45
C CYS A 733 23.06 1.56 26.36
N ARG A 734 21.79 1.45 26.77
CA ARG A 734 20.84 2.56 26.87
C ARG A 734 20.25 2.69 28.27
N SER A 735 19.72 3.85 28.59
CA SER A 735 19.09 4.20 29.86
C SER A 735 17.72 4.80 29.60
N ALA A 736 16.72 4.39 30.38
CA ALA A 736 15.43 5.07 30.37
C ALA A 736 15.61 6.57 30.72
N PRO A 737 14.91 7.51 30.07
CA PRO A 737 15.07 8.95 30.30
C PRO A 737 14.83 9.38 31.76
N ASP A 738 14.02 8.63 32.50
CA ASP A 738 13.73 8.86 33.93
C ASP A 738 14.75 8.22 34.88
N GLY A 739 15.72 7.47 34.34
CA GLY A 739 16.76 6.75 35.06
C GLY A 739 16.25 5.52 35.81
N SER A 740 15.09 4.96 35.45
CA SER A 740 14.52 3.80 36.13
C SER A 740 15.17 2.46 35.72
N GLU A 741 15.63 2.36 34.47
CA GLU A 741 16.14 1.14 33.86
C GLU A 741 17.35 1.46 32.96
N GLU A 742 18.29 0.52 32.87
CA GLU A 742 19.29 0.45 31.81
C GLU A 742 19.12 -0.86 31.04
N LEU A 743 19.38 -0.82 29.73
CA LEU A 743 19.40 -1.96 28.84
C LEU A 743 20.80 -2.17 28.28
N LEU A 744 21.24 -3.43 28.21
CA LEU A 744 22.49 -3.85 27.59
C LEU A 744 22.16 -4.86 26.48
N PHE A 745 22.41 -4.47 25.24
CA PHE A 745 22.19 -5.26 24.04
C PHE A 745 23.50 -5.89 23.56
N VAL A 746 23.43 -7.13 23.10
CA VAL A 746 24.50 -7.78 22.35
C VAL A 746 23.90 -8.77 21.34
N ALA A 747 24.41 -8.75 20.11
CA ALA A 747 23.94 -9.63 19.06
C ALA A 747 25.05 -10.00 18.10
N ASN A 748 25.05 -11.25 17.64
CA ASN A 748 25.83 -11.64 16.46
C ASN A 748 24.95 -11.47 15.23
N MET A 749 25.13 -10.34 14.54
CA MET A 749 24.33 -9.95 13.39
C MET A 749 24.68 -10.75 12.14
N GLU A 750 25.91 -11.25 12.05
CA GLU A 750 26.38 -11.94 10.87
C GLU A 750 27.66 -12.74 11.15
N GLY A 751 27.77 -13.95 10.63
CA GLY A 751 29.05 -14.67 10.54
C GLY A 751 29.17 -15.85 11.48
N ARG A 752 30.42 -16.17 11.87
CA ARG A 752 30.69 -17.35 12.71
C ARG A 752 30.23 -17.15 14.15
N PRO A 753 30.07 -18.25 14.92
CA PRO A 753 29.80 -18.14 16.35
C PRO A 753 30.85 -17.28 17.07
N ALA A 754 30.38 -16.30 17.84
CA ALA A 754 31.21 -15.32 18.52
C ALA A 754 31.06 -15.44 20.04
N THR A 755 32.19 -15.59 20.73
CA THR A 755 32.23 -15.62 22.19
C THR A 755 32.56 -14.23 22.74
N VAL A 756 31.71 -13.71 23.62
CA VAL A 756 31.83 -12.38 24.23
C VAL A 756 31.45 -12.39 25.71
N THR A 757 31.87 -11.37 26.43
CA THR A 757 31.36 -11.05 27.77
C THR A 757 30.67 -9.69 27.67
N PRO A 758 29.33 -9.61 27.72
CA PRO A 758 28.58 -8.40 27.37
C PRO A 758 29.02 -7.15 28.14
N THR A 759 29.21 -7.27 29.46
CA THR A 759 29.65 -6.16 30.32
C THR A 759 31.07 -5.68 30.03
N GLU A 760 31.99 -6.58 29.68
CA GLU A 760 33.34 -6.23 29.26
C GLU A 760 33.34 -5.55 27.88
N LEU A 761 32.48 -6.03 26.96
CA LEU A 761 32.37 -5.50 25.60
C LEU A 761 31.83 -4.06 25.60
N ALA A 762 30.79 -3.78 26.39
CA ALA A 762 30.20 -2.44 26.51
C ALA A 762 30.88 -1.53 27.56
N GLU A 763 31.92 -2.02 28.25
CA GLU A 763 32.62 -1.31 29.34
C GLU A 763 31.70 -0.81 30.48
N VAL A 764 30.65 -1.57 30.82
CA VAL A 764 29.67 -1.24 31.87
C VAL A 764 29.91 -2.01 33.18
N SER A 765 29.18 -1.66 34.25
CA SER A 765 29.27 -2.36 35.54
C SER A 765 28.89 -3.84 35.43
N GLU A 766 29.71 -4.73 36.00
CA GLU A 766 29.51 -6.19 36.02
C GLU A 766 28.32 -6.67 36.90
N ARG A 767 27.58 -5.78 37.57
CA ARG A 767 26.56 -6.16 38.56
C ARG A 767 25.20 -5.61 38.25
N GLY A 768 24.18 -6.40 38.61
CA GLY A 768 22.78 -6.00 38.63
C GLY A 768 22.04 -6.17 37.31
N TRP A 769 22.64 -6.90 36.36
CA TRP A 769 22.02 -7.22 35.09
C TRP A 769 21.24 -8.53 35.19
N GLU A 770 20.02 -8.54 34.70
CA GLU A 770 19.19 -9.72 34.54
C GLU A 770 18.81 -9.87 33.07
N VAL A 771 18.68 -11.11 32.58
CA VAL A 771 18.24 -11.36 31.20
C VAL A 771 16.81 -10.87 31.04
N ALA A 772 16.61 -9.86 30.19
CA ALA A 772 15.29 -9.33 29.89
C ALA A 772 14.66 -10.09 28.71
N LEU A 773 15.45 -10.30 27.66
CA LEU A 773 15.06 -11.09 26.50
C LEU A 773 16.29 -11.77 25.89
N ALA A 774 16.15 -13.01 25.44
CA ALA A 774 17.21 -13.76 24.77
C ALA A 774 16.58 -14.62 23.68
N THR A 775 17.31 -14.78 22.57
CA THR A 775 16.91 -15.72 21.53
C THR A 775 16.78 -17.13 22.11
N PRO A 776 15.76 -17.95 21.71
CA PRO A 776 15.38 -19.17 22.45
C PRO A 776 16.49 -20.21 22.66
N THR A 777 17.50 -20.23 21.78
CA THR A 777 18.63 -21.17 21.80
C THR A 777 19.79 -20.73 22.70
N VAL A 778 19.80 -19.48 23.17
CA VAL A 778 20.89 -18.92 23.97
C VAL A 778 20.67 -19.20 25.46
N ASP A 779 21.60 -19.94 26.05
CA ASP A 779 21.64 -20.23 27.49
C ASP A 779 22.56 -19.23 28.19
N VAL A 780 21.98 -18.27 28.91
CA VAL A 780 22.71 -17.26 29.68
C VAL A 780 21.90 -16.83 30.90
N ASP A 781 22.58 -16.66 32.03
CA ASP A 781 21.97 -16.20 33.29
C ASP A 781 22.38 -14.76 33.66
N ASP A 782 23.59 -14.31 33.27
CA ASP A 782 24.18 -13.04 33.74
C ASP A 782 25.10 -12.39 32.69
N ALA A 783 25.04 -11.06 32.58
CA ALA A 783 25.80 -10.27 31.58
C ALA A 783 27.32 -10.19 31.85
N SER A 784 27.78 -10.61 33.02
CA SER A 784 29.20 -10.74 33.38
C SER A 784 29.80 -12.08 33.01
N GLU A 785 28.99 -13.04 32.58
CA GLU A 785 29.45 -14.33 32.12
C GLU A 785 29.83 -14.30 30.63
N GLN A 786 30.71 -15.22 30.25
CA GLN A 786 31.07 -15.42 28.86
C GLN A 786 29.98 -16.25 28.19
N LEU A 787 29.43 -15.75 27.08
CA LEU A 787 28.42 -16.44 26.27
C LEU A 787 28.87 -16.51 24.81
N THR A 788 28.38 -17.51 24.08
CA THR A 788 28.64 -17.67 22.64
C THR A 788 27.34 -17.47 21.90
N LEU A 789 27.36 -16.59 20.90
CA LEU A 789 26.24 -16.30 20.01
C LEU A 789 26.55 -16.88 18.63
N ASP A 790 25.73 -17.79 18.15
CA ASP A 790 25.67 -18.18 16.75
C ASP A 790 25.11 -17.02 15.90
N ASP A 791 25.14 -17.15 14.57
CA ASP A 791 24.54 -16.14 13.68
C ASP A 791 23.05 -15.93 14.04
N SER A 792 22.60 -14.68 14.02
CA SER A 792 21.22 -14.29 14.34
C SER A 792 20.81 -14.44 15.81
N GLU A 793 21.75 -14.75 16.72
CA GLU A 793 21.48 -14.82 18.15
C GLU A 793 21.75 -13.49 18.86
N ALA A 794 20.89 -13.16 19.82
CA ALA A 794 20.94 -11.89 20.55
C ALA A 794 20.41 -12.01 21.98
N VAL A 795 20.89 -11.12 22.83
CA VAL A 795 20.47 -11.01 24.23
C VAL A 795 20.36 -9.54 24.63
N VAL A 796 19.27 -9.21 25.31
CA VAL A 796 19.06 -7.93 26.01
C VAL A 796 19.00 -8.22 27.50
N PHE A 797 19.86 -7.54 28.25
CA PHE A 797 19.83 -7.53 29.70
C PHE A 797 19.22 -6.22 30.19
N SER A 798 18.57 -6.25 31.35
CA SER A 798 18.04 -5.06 32.02
C SER A 798 18.65 -4.90 33.41
N ARG A 799 18.74 -3.66 33.88
CA ARG A 799 19.14 -3.30 35.24
C ARG A 799 18.29 -2.15 35.76
N THR A 800 17.63 -2.33 36.90
CA THR A 800 16.96 -1.24 37.62
C THR A 800 17.97 -0.44 38.45
N ILE A 801 17.88 0.90 38.42
CA ILE A 801 18.81 1.82 39.11
C ILE A 801 18.29 2.31 40.46
#